data_AF-A0A958QC66-F1
#
_entry.id   AF-A0A958QC66-F1
#
_cell.length_a   1.000
_cell.length_b   1.000
_cell.length_c   1.000
_cell.angle_alpha   90.00
_cell.angle_beta   90.00
_cell.angle_gamma   90.00
#
_symmetry.space_group_name_H-M   'P 1'
#
loop_
_entity.id
_entity.type
_entity.pdbx_description
1 polymer ?
#
loop_
_entity_poly.entity_id
_entity_poly.type
_entity_poly.pdbx_seq_one_letter_code
_entity_poly.pdbx_strand_id
1 'polypeptide(L)'
;MKIETVNPANQRPDESQSPRASSLSLALASALLPAVAGEVEASVFDPSPIILNIAAAPSEVAPIAVSKASEIISLNRDSHARFFTIGSPRIGAEAEREISTLLSHRENWIVIVGGDVRFNTYRNEEGEVFEDIEAIKEEVGKTLYNETNFSKLTDPRTGLKNGAILVITLNPKGISYYFADGFAELGVDENDDSLYVPVQDALRDGLRIGDAVRGGVEAVETKLTEAIDWQKEKPYVFGAVILAALLAAGAIARSRNLKSSQKVSQLTAKWREVVADQQEEVLDLRKSANEIASDPNSTGETRKLADLAVENARHVLLIRSEMLAALRFAEEKTTGGGFLAKLSSKGANQALARITDEPIPFDRDSAISDILREGQARTSALEDGLKHVERESRTFTQLAEELAERTRKCRDSIREYTEARSTVQQTIKLAEEELKTIQRAAQKLQGTKEAEPELAILDEKPVRENLIPALERELLLVKEMAKTDPVGVLSRCRTFGKRVRSAVELCQALTVSSDLILEISDDEAKLRKADLTPEWIRSSMEEIIGKASEVFAQIEKGEKYKIPDIASELKELKENTSRAVETMDGVVSCASSDVPRQLSAIDAAKREFANEIRRITGEEPNADAILHEKSEDDPTEWVRSAQADLESARAAIEIGNVSNASQSFLSAKMHLEEANNSITDTRTALTSYPESLAAVNQAQDNLRSKRDLANGVLESLKRDYDPEILQIGEGDPRHEGTDYTAANNIEEADEQLSSGAHLISEAQRALQDGRILDADFALTKAAASFDFVDLRIQEIEDKAARIKQAEADIKKAKEAIQASLDKTGREIRDSKITQSTIDDYAAA
;
A
#
# COMPACT_ATOMS: atom_id res chain seq x y z
N MET A 1 34.97 -13.83 61.41
CA MET A 1 35.24 -15.03 62.23
C MET A 1 34.30 -16.12 61.71
N LYS A 2 34.87 -17.25 61.23
CA LYS A 2 34.28 -18.36 60.43
C LYS A 2 33.76 -17.94 59.04
N ILE A 3 34.41 -18.19 57.89
CA ILE A 3 35.35 -19.22 57.40
C ILE A 3 34.79 -20.64 57.46
N GLU A 4 34.49 -21.20 56.28
CA GLU A 4 34.88 -22.54 55.79
C GLU A 4 34.36 -22.71 54.34
N THR A 5 35.21 -22.63 53.31
CA THR A 5 36.03 -23.68 52.62
C THR A 5 35.33 -24.22 51.36
N VAL A 6 35.80 -23.98 50.12
CA VAL A 6 37.03 -24.48 49.42
C VAL A 6 36.84 -25.99 49.12
N ASN A 7 36.86 -26.53 47.88
CA ASN A 7 37.92 -26.54 46.84
C ASN A 7 37.49 -27.45 45.62
N PRO A 8 38.35 -27.84 44.61
CA PRO A 8 38.47 -27.20 43.29
C PRO A 8 38.67 -28.20 42.08
N ALA A 9 39.32 -27.70 41.00
CA ALA A 9 40.09 -28.37 39.92
C ALA A 9 39.32 -28.64 38.60
N ASN A 10 39.77 -28.27 37.40
CA ASN A 10 41.12 -28.19 36.76
C ASN A 10 41.28 -26.88 35.94
N GLN A 11 42.37 -26.08 36.04
CA GLN A 11 43.71 -26.16 35.39
C GLN A 11 43.65 -26.17 33.83
N ARG A 12 43.95 -25.05 33.12
CA ARG A 12 45.26 -24.44 32.69
C ARG A 12 46.03 -25.26 31.64
N PRO A 13 46.95 -24.70 30.79
CA PRO A 13 47.61 -23.36 30.80
C PRO A 13 47.43 -22.56 29.47
N ASP A 14 47.51 -21.22 29.43
CA ASP A 14 48.65 -20.29 29.59
C ASP A 14 49.67 -20.38 28.42
N GLU A 15 49.72 -19.36 27.56
CA GLU A 15 50.98 -18.71 27.18
C GLU A 15 50.80 -17.38 26.42
N SER A 16 51.60 -16.43 26.89
CA SER A 16 51.92 -15.09 26.43
C SER A 16 52.09 -14.87 24.93
N GLN A 17 51.73 -13.68 24.43
CA GLN A 17 52.70 -12.64 24.00
C GLN A 17 51.98 -11.39 23.46
N SER A 18 52.54 -10.24 23.80
CA SER A 18 52.32 -8.88 23.27
C SER A 18 53.72 -8.37 22.84
N PRO A 19 53.93 -7.24 22.11
CA PRO A 19 53.05 -6.35 21.33
C PRO A 19 53.59 -6.06 19.89
N ARG A 20 52.85 -5.29 19.08
CA ARG A 20 53.27 -4.01 18.44
C ARG A 20 52.49 -3.65 17.16
N ALA A 21 51.91 -2.43 17.21
CA ALA A 21 52.01 -1.30 16.26
C ALA A 21 51.71 -1.44 14.75
N SER A 22 51.18 -0.31 14.23
CA SER A 22 51.17 0.22 12.83
C SER A 22 49.79 0.10 12.15
N SER A 23 48.94 1.13 12.08
CA SER A 23 49.00 2.43 11.35
C SER A 23 48.50 2.35 9.90
N LEU A 24 47.54 3.25 9.57
CA LEU A 24 47.29 3.87 8.25
C LEU A 24 46.82 2.92 7.11
N SER A 25 45.95 3.27 6.16
CA SER A 25 45.33 4.54 5.76
C SER A 25 44.28 4.26 4.68
N LEU A 26 43.34 5.19 4.58
CA LEU A 26 42.36 5.39 3.51
C LEU A 26 43.00 5.74 2.15
N ALA A 27 42.23 5.44 1.09
CA ALA A 27 41.97 6.25 -0.11
C ALA A 27 42.78 6.09 -1.42
N LEU A 28 41.98 6.24 -2.49
CA LEU A 28 42.24 6.68 -3.87
C LEU A 28 42.75 5.68 -4.90
N ALA A 29 41.94 5.44 -5.94
CA ALA A 29 42.08 6.19 -7.20
C ALA A 29 41.07 5.73 -8.28
N SER A 30 40.23 6.68 -8.69
CA SER A 30 39.75 6.82 -10.07
C SER A 30 40.95 6.92 -11.01
N ALA A 31 40.96 6.15 -12.12
CA ALA A 31 41.36 6.60 -13.46
C ALA A 31 41.51 5.40 -14.43
N LEU A 32 41.31 5.70 -15.73
CA LEU A 32 41.79 5.01 -16.94
C LEU A 32 40.76 4.20 -17.76
N LEU A 33 40.14 4.90 -18.72
CA LEU A 33 40.16 4.52 -20.15
C LEU A 33 41.30 5.35 -20.81
N PRO A 34 41.88 5.02 -22.00
CA PRO A 34 41.23 4.32 -23.12
C PRO A 34 42.10 3.34 -23.96
N ALA A 35 41.44 2.79 -24.99
CA ALA A 35 41.97 2.41 -26.32
C ALA A 35 42.74 1.10 -26.50
N VAL A 36 42.12 0.16 -27.23
CA VAL A 36 42.79 -0.62 -28.29
C VAL A 36 41.81 -0.82 -29.46
N ALA A 37 42.17 -0.26 -30.61
CA ALA A 37 41.62 -0.62 -31.92
C ALA A 37 42.32 -1.90 -32.41
N GLY A 38 41.58 -2.77 -33.11
CA GLY A 38 42.15 -3.95 -33.78
C GLY A 38 41.15 -4.56 -34.76
N GLU A 39 41.42 -4.34 -36.05
CA GLU A 39 40.80 -4.96 -37.22
C GLU A 39 40.91 -6.50 -37.18
N VAL A 40 39.86 -7.24 -37.60
CA VAL A 40 39.99 -8.43 -38.48
C VAL A 40 38.71 -8.62 -39.31
N GLU A 41 38.92 -8.47 -40.62
CA GLU A 41 38.34 -9.11 -41.82
C GLU A 41 36.95 -9.78 -41.86
N ALA A 42 36.26 -9.43 -42.96
CA ALA A 42 35.06 -10.04 -43.47
C ALA A 42 35.30 -11.42 -44.10
N SER A 43 34.37 -12.36 -43.87
CA SER A 43 34.16 -13.54 -44.71
C SER A 43 32.68 -13.65 -45.09
N VAL A 44 32.46 -13.62 -46.40
CA VAL A 44 31.22 -13.77 -47.14
C VAL A 44 30.60 -15.16 -46.92
N PHE A 45 29.31 -15.23 -46.54
CA PHE A 45 28.35 -16.26 -47.00
C PHE A 45 26.91 -15.85 -46.61
N ASP A 46 26.07 -15.68 -47.63
CA ASP A 46 24.59 -15.63 -47.59
C ASP A 46 24.13 -16.24 -48.95
N PRO A 47 22.93 -16.83 -49.16
CA PRO A 47 21.81 -17.05 -48.25
C PRO A 47 21.16 -18.46 -48.28
N SER A 48 20.43 -18.80 -47.22
CA SER A 48 19.03 -19.28 -47.27
C SER A 48 18.48 -19.47 -45.85
N PRO A 49 17.47 -18.70 -45.41
CA PRO A 49 16.83 -18.94 -44.12
C PRO A 49 15.76 -20.03 -44.24
N ILE A 50 15.91 -21.08 -43.42
CA ILE A 50 14.80 -21.95 -43.04
C ILE A 50 13.85 -21.09 -42.19
N ILE A 51 12.65 -20.81 -42.71
CA ILE A 51 11.58 -20.16 -41.94
C ILE A 51 11.04 -21.20 -40.95
N LEU A 52 11.57 -21.20 -39.73
CA LEU A 52 10.93 -21.79 -38.56
C LEU A 52 9.98 -20.74 -38.00
N ASN A 53 8.68 -20.99 -38.18
CA ASN A 53 7.61 -20.18 -37.63
C ASN A 53 7.56 -20.40 -36.11
N ILE A 54 8.43 -19.71 -35.37
CA ILE A 54 8.37 -19.67 -33.91
C ILE A 54 7.19 -18.76 -33.58
N ALA A 55 6.13 -19.33 -33.00
CA ALA A 55 5.05 -18.55 -32.41
C ALA A 55 5.67 -17.57 -31.41
N ALA A 56 5.48 -16.26 -31.64
CA ALA A 56 5.96 -15.23 -30.74
C ALA A 56 5.45 -15.52 -29.33
N ALA A 57 6.36 -15.55 -28.35
CA ALA A 57 5.97 -15.62 -26.95
C ALA A 57 5.00 -14.47 -26.65
N PRO A 58 3.97 -14.69 -25.81
CA PRO A 58 3.06 -13.62 -25.41
C PRO A 58 3.88 -12.47 -24.82
N SER A 59 3.65 -11.25 -25.31
CA SER A 59 4.34 -10.04 -24.84
C SER A 59 4.08 -9.85 -23.34
N GLU A 60 5.14 -9.79 -22.54
CA GLU A 60 5.04 -9.50 -21.11
C GLU A 60 4.30 -8.17 -20.87
N VAL A 61 3.35 -8.16 -19.92
CA VAL A 61 2.58 -6.98 -19.54
C VAL A 61 3.40 -6.15 -18.55
N ALA A 62 4.25 -5.25 -19.03
CA ALA A 62 5.05 -4.40 -18.15
C ALA A 62 4.17 -3.46 -17.29
N PRO A 63 4.55 -3.17 -16.02
CA PRO A 63 3.85 -2.17 -15.21
C PRO A 63 3.94 -0.79 -15.85
N ILE A 64 2.82 -0.07 -15.86
CA ILE A 64 2.78 1.33 -16.26
C ILE A 64 2.68 2.21 -15.03
N ALA A 65 3.75 2.97 -14.76
CA ALA A 65 3.76 3.96 -13.70
C ALA A 65 2.94 5.18 -14.12
N VAL A 66 2.01 5.59 -13.25
CA VAL A 66 1.17 6.77 -13.43
C VAL A 66 1.28 7.68 -12.22
N SER A 67 1.08 8.98 -12.44
CA SER A 67 1.14 9.96 -11.36
C SER A 67 -0.19 10.13 -10.62
N LYS A 68 -1.31 9.84 -11.29
CA LYS A 68 -2.69 9.96 -10.78
C LYS A 68 -3.58 8.85 -11.35
N ALA A 69 -4.65 8.50 -10.64
CA ALA A 69 -5.62 7.49 -11.10
C ALA A 69 -6.31 7.89 -12.43
N SER A 70 -6.53 9.18 -12.67
CA SER A 70 -7.09 9.70 -13.94
C SER A 70 -6.32 9.27 -15.19
N GLU A 71 -4.99 9.12 -15.08
CA GLU A 71 -4.13 8.72 -16.19
C GLU A 71 -4.39 7.27 -16.61
N ILE A 72 -4.78 6.40 -15.66
CA ILE A 72 -5.08 4.99 -15.91
C ILE A 72 -6.20 4.86 -16.95
N ILE A 73 -7.23 5.70 -16.85
CA ILE A 73 -8.37 5.68 -17.77
C ILE A 73 -7.92 6.01 -19.19
N SER A 74 -7.12 7.06 -19.35
CA SER A 74 -6.59 7.48 -20.66
C SER A 74 -5.67 6.41 -21.27
N LEU A 75 -4.80 5.82 -20.46
CA LEU A 75 -3.83 4.81 -20.91
C LEU A 75 -4.49 3.48 -21.23
N ASN A 76 -5.46 3.03 -20.42
CA ASN A 76 -6.16 1.77 -20.66
C ASN A 76 -6.98 1.81 -21.97
N ARG A 77 -7.56 2.97 -22.30
CA ARG A 77 -8.31 3.18 -23.56
C ARG A 77 -7.45 2.89 -24.80
N ASP A 78 -6.18 3.24 -24.76
CA ASP A 78 -5.29 3.21 -25.93
C ASP A 78 -4.30 2.03 -25.96
N SER A 79 -3.97 1.44 -24.81
CA SER A 79 -2.83 0.51 -24.69
C SER A 79 -3.17 -0.93 -24.27
N HIS A 80 -4.43 -1.22 -23.90
CA HIS A 80 -4.82 -2.49 -23.26
C HIS A 80 -3.97 -2.83 -22.01
N ALA A 81 -3.34 -1.84 -21.38
CA ALA A 81 -2.54 -2.04 -20.19
C ALA A 81 -3.39 -2.52 -19.00
N ARG A 82 -2.86 -3.50 -18.27
CA ARG A 82 -3.56 -4.20 -17.19
C ARG A 82 -2.84 -4.13 -15.84
N PHE A 83 -1.63 -3.59 -15.79
CA PHE A 83 -0.86 -3.43 -14.56
C PHE A 83 -0.39 -1.99 -14.42
N PHE A 84 -0.86 -1.30 -13.37
CA PHE A 84 -0.53 0.09 -13.10
C PHE A 84 0.07 0.27 -11.71
N THR A 85 1.00 1.21 -11.57
CA THR A 85 1.56 1.61 -10.28
C THR A 85 1.37 3.11 -10.05
N ILE A 86 0.98 3.50 -8.82
CA ILE A 86 0.76 4.90 -8.42
C ILE A 86 1.71 5.22 -7.26
N GLY A 87 2.40 6.36 -7.28
CA GLY A 87 3.15 6.83 -6.10
C GLY A 87 4.34 5.94 -5.70
N SER A 88 4.99 5.29 -6.68
CA SER A 88 6.22 4.51 -6.51
C SER A 88 6.20 3.48 -5.36
N PRO A 89 5.33 2.44 -5.43
CA PRO A 89 5.14 1.43 -4.38
C PRO A 89 6.36 0.58 -3.99
N ARG A 90 7.55 0.84 -4.57
CA ARG A 90 8.79 0.08 -4.37
C ARG A 90 8.58 -1.44 -4.53
N ILE A 91 7.83 -1.83 -5.56
CA ILE A 91 7.63 -3.24 -5.90
C ILE A 91 8.98 -3.78 -6.42
N GLY A 92 9.46 -4.89 -5.85
CA GLY A 92 10.67 -5.53 -6.35
C GLY A 92 10.44 -6.11 -7.75
N ALA A 93 11.48 -6.12 -8.59
CA ALA A 93 11.39 -6.61 -9.98
C ALA A 93 10.87 -8.06 -10.10
N GLU A 94 11.07 -8.89 -9.08
CA GLU A 94 10.50 -10.24 -9.01
C GLU A 94 8.96 -10.22 -8.92
N ALA A 95 8.41 -9.41 -8.01
CA ALA A 95 6.97 -9.25 -7.86
C ALA A 95 6.34 -8.60 -9.10
N GLU A 96 7.02 -7.63 -9.73
CA GLU A 96 6.55 -7.06 -11.01
C GLU A 96 6.45 -8.13 -12.10
N ARG A 97 7.49 -8.96 -12.26
CA ARG A 97 7.50 -10.05 -13.24
C ARG A 97 6.40 -11.07 -12.95
N GLU A 98 6.20 -11.40 -11.68
CA GLU A 98 5.17 -12.33 -11.24
C GLU A 98 3.77 -11.82 -11.60
N ILE A 99 3.45 -10.56 -11.26
CA ILE A 99 2.17 -9.92 -11.56
C ILE A 99 1.97 -9.85 -13.09
N SER A 100 3.01 -9.47 -13.83
CA SER A 100 2.98 -9.40 -15.29
C SER A 100 2.68 -10.78 -15.93
N THR A 101 3.26 -11.84 -15.35
CA THR A 101 3.06 -13.24 -15.79
C THR A 101 1.66 -13.74 -15.43
N LEU A 102 1.14 -13.39 -14.25
CA LEU A 102 -0.22 -13.72 -13.85
C LEU A 102 -1.23 -13.07 -14.82
N LEU A 103 -1.05 -11.78 -15.11
CA LEU A 103 -1.96 -11.03 -15.97
C LEU A 103 -1.87 -11.46 -17.43
N SER A 104 -0.74 -11.94 -17.93
CA SER A 104 -0.67 -12.43 -19.33
C SER A 104 -1.64 -13.58 -19.62
N HIS A 105 -2.09 -14.31 -18.60
CA HIS A 105 -3.07 -15.41 -18.71
C HIS A 105 -4.50 -15.01 -18.31
N ARG A 106 -4.72 -13.77 -17.88
CA ARG A 106 -5.97 -13.28 -17.28
C ARG A 106 -6.42 -11.98 -17.97
N GLU A 107 -7.07 -12.13 -19.12
CA GLU A 107 -7.50 -11.00 -19.97
C GLU A 107 -8.56 -10.10 -19.33
N ASN A 108 -9.29 -10.61 -18.34
CA ASN A 108 -10.37 -9.93 -17.63
C ASN A 108 -9.94 -9.15 -16.38
N TRP A 109 -8.64 -9.03 -16.13
CA TRP A 109 -8.12 -8.42 -14.90
C TRP A 109 -7.35 -7.13 -15.14
N ILE A 110 -7.55 -6.15 -14.25
CA ILE A 110 -6.70 -4.97 -14.09
C ILE A 110 -6.21 -4.94 -12.63
N VAL A 111 -4.91 -4.70 -12.44
CA VAL A 111 -4.28 -4.59 -11.12
C VAL A 111 -3.65 -3.20 -10.98
N ILE A 112 -3.95 -2.54 -9.87
CA ILE A 112 -3.42 -1.22 -9.51
C ILE A 112 -2.73 -1.34 -8.16
N VAL A 113 -1.45 -0.97 -8.09
CA VAL A 113 -0.68 -0.94 -6.83
C VAL A 113 -0.23 0.48 -6.52
N GLY A 114 -0.77 1.05 -5.43
CA GLY A 114 -0.44 2.38 -4.93
C GLY A 114 0.60 2.34 -3.80
N GLY A 115 1.67 3.11 -3.92
CA GLY A 115 2.68 3.33 -2.89
C GLY A 115 2.21 4.35 -1.88
N ASP A 116 2.59 5.61 -2.11
CA ASP A 116 2.00 6.76 -1.43
C ASP A 116 0.92 7.37 -2.32
N VAL A 117 -0.34 7.22 -1.91
CA VAL A 117 -1.48 7.75 -2.66
C VAL A 117 -2.09 8.99 -2.03
N ARG A 118 -1.44 9.52 -0.99
CA ARG A 118 -1.82 10.80 -0.40
C ARG A 118 -1.77 11.89 -1.48
N PHE A 119 -2.68 12.86 -1.41
CA PHE A 119 -2.82 13.97 -2.36
C PHE A 119 -3.47 13.63 -3.72
N ASN A 120 -3.96 12.40 -3.92
CA ASN A 120 -4.88 12.15 -5.03
C ASN A 120 -6.21 12.87 -4.75
N THR A 121 -6.75 13.54 -5.75
CA THR A 121 -8.05 14.22 -5.65
C THR A 121 -8.87 13.89 -6.88
N TYR A 122 -10.14 13.58 -6.67
CA TYR A 122 -11.08 13.28 -7.74
C TYR A 122 -12.36 14.06 -7.50
N ARG A 123 -12.92 14.66 -8.55
CA ARG A 123 -14.22 15.32 -8.49
C ARG A 123 -15.20 14.58 -9.37
N ASN A 124 -16.28 14.09 -8.79
CA ASN A 124 -17.32 13.37 -9.55
C ASN A 124 -18.20 14.34 -10.36
N GLU A 125 -19.10 13.79 -11.19
CA GLU A 125 -20.04 14.56 -12.01
C GLU A 125 -21.00 15.43 -11.19
N GLU A 126 -21.25 15.05 -9.92
CA GLU A 126 -22.09 15.79 -8.97
C GLU A 126 -21.34 16.94 -8.28
N GLY A 127 -20.03 17.06 -8.53
CA GLY A 127 -19.17 18.10 -7.99
C GLY A 127 -18.57 17.78 -6.61
N GLU A 128 -18.84 16.61 -6.05
CA GLU A 128 -18.23 16.14 -4.80
C GLU A 128 -16.75 15.84 -5.01
N VAL A 129 -15.92 16.21 -4.04
CA VAL A 129 -14.47 16.01 -4.07
C VAL A 129 -14.11 14.88 -3.13
N PHE A 130 -13.44 13.87 -3.66
CA PHE A 130 -12.85 12.76 -2.94
C PHE A 130 -11.33 12.95 -2.88
N GLU A 131 -10.72 12.51 -1.79
CA GLU A 131 -9.29 12.65 -1.54
C GLU A 131 -8.65 11.29 -1.24
N ASP A 132 -7.35 11.20 -1.45
CA ASP A 132 -6.49 10.06 -1.14
C ASP A 132 -7.00 8.73 -1.73
N ILE A 133 -7.25 7.74 -0.86
CA ILE A 133 -7.71 6.42 -1.28
C ILE A 133 -9.12 6.46 -1.86
N GLU A 134 -10.00 7.31 -1.33
CA GLU A 134 -11.37 7.43 -1.80
C GLU A 134 -11.41 8.07 -3.19
N ALA A 135 -10.47 8.98 -3.50
CA ALA A 135 -10.30 9.50 -4.86
C ALA A 135 -10.00 8.39 -5.87
N ILE A 136 -9.07 7.50 -5.53
CA ILE A 136 -8.72 6.35 -6.39
C ILE A 136 -9.90 5.39 -6.50
N LYS A 137 -10.58 5.08 -5.39
CA LYS A 137 -11.72 4.17 -5.38
C LYS A 137 -12.86 4.67 -6.26
N GLU A 138 -13.23 5.94 -6.13
CA GLU A 138 -14.31 6.54 -6.92
C GLU A 138 -13.93 6.66 -8.40
N GLU A 139 -12.72 7.12 -8.70
CA GLU A 139 -12.26 7.28 -10.07
C GLU A 139 -12.09 5.93 -10.80
N VAL A 140 -11.49 4.94 -10.15
CA VAL A 140 -11.31 3.60 -10.73
C VAL A 140 -12.64 2.85 -10.77
N GLY A 141 -13.37 2.81 -9.66
CA GLY A 141 -14.58 2.02 -9.51
C GLY A 141 -15.72 2.47 -10.44
N LYS A 142 -15.94 3.78 -10.57
CA LYS A 142 -17.02 4.30 -11.43
C LYS A 142 -16.54 4.57 -12.86
N THR A 143 -15.39 5.21 -13.04
CA THR A 143 -15.01 5.75 -14.35
C THR A 143 -14.27 4.72 -15.21
N LEU A 144 -13.33 3.96 -14.63
CA LEU A 144 -12.63 2.91 -15.40
C LEU A 144 -13.60 1.81 -15.86
N TYR A 145 -14.57 1.44 -15.01
CA TYR A 145 -15.61 0.47 -15.36
C TYR A 145 -16.51 0.96 -16.51
N ASN A 146 -16.99 2.20 -16.44
CA ASN A 146 -17.97 2.72 -17.40
C ASN A 146 -17.36 3.20 -18.72
N GLU A 147 -16.13 3.74 -18.71
CA GLU A 147 -15.56 4.44 -19.88
C GLU A 147 -14.57 3.64 -20.72
N THR A 148 -14.21 2.42 -20.30
CA THR A 148 -13.26 1.56 -21.02
C THR A 148 -13.96 0.38 -21.71
N ASN A 149 -13.24 -0.34 -22.57
CA ASN A 149 -13.75 -1.60 -23.13
C ASN A 149 -13.85 -2.73 -22.09
N PHE A 150 -13.47 -2.47 -20.84
CA PHE A 150 -13.52 -3.43 -19.75
C PHE A 150 -14.94 -3.93 -19.45
N SER A 151 -15.93 -3.05 -19.53
CA SER A 151 -17.36 -3.40 -19.38
C SER A 151 -17.91 -4.32 -20.49
N LYS A 152 -17.14 -4.53 -21.57
CA LYS A 152 -17.49 -5.41 -22.69
C LYS A 152 -16.84 -6.79 -22.60
N LEU A 153 -15.96 -7.02 -21.62
CA LEU A 153 -15.34 -8.33 -21.41
C LEU A 153 -16.37 -9.31 -20.86
N THR A 154 -16.45 -10.49 -21.48
CA THR A 154 -17.40 -11.55 -21.11
C THR A 154 -16.68 -12.86 -20.84
N ASP A 155 -17.13 -13.60 -19.82
CA ASP A 155 -16.63 -14.96 -19.56
C ASP A 155 -17.11 -15.89 -20.69
N PRO A 156 -16.21 -16.61 -21.38
CA PRO A 156 -16.60 -17.45 -22.51
C PRO A 156 -17.47 -18.65 -22.10
N ARG A 157 -17.52 -19.02 -20.81
CA ARG A 157 -18.30 -20.15 -20.29
C ARG A 157 -19.77 -19.74 -20.06
N THR A 158 -20.02 -18.50 -19.64
CA THR A 158 -21.37 -18.03 -19.26
C THR A 158 -21.94 -16.98 -20.20
N GLY A 159 -21.10 -16.28 -20.96
CA GLY A 159 -21.47 -15.11 -21.75
C GLY A 159 -21.76 -13.85 -20.92
N LEU A 160 -21.61 -13.93 -19.59
CA LEU A 160 -21.83 -12.81 -18.67
C LEU A 160 -20.59 -11.92 -18.61
N LYS A 161 -20.78 -10.64 -18.29
CA LYS A 161 -19.66 -9.71 -18.11
C LYS A 161 -18.77 -10.15 -16.94
N ASN A 162 -17.45 -10.16 -17.12
CA ASN A 162 -16.53 -10.74 -16.13
C ASN A 162 -15.24 -9.93 -15.87
N GLY A 163 -15.23 -8.64 -16.17
CA GLY A 163 -14.13 -7.76 -15.78
C GLY A 163 -14.00 -7.64 -14.26
N ALA A 164 -12.80 -7.79 -13.72
CA ALA A 164 -12.46 -7.55 -12.30
C ALA A 164 -11.23 -6.64 -12.12
N ILE A 165 -11.33 -5.66 -11.21
CA ILE A 165 -10.23 -4.75 -10.87
C ILE A 165 -9.81 -5.02 -9.42
N LEU A 166 -8.50 -5.17 -9.19
CA LEU A 166 -7.91 -5.23 -7.85
C LEU A 166 -7.06 -3.98 -7.60
N VAL A 167 -7.40 -3.24 -6.55
CA VAL A 167 -6.64 -2.08 -6.07
C VAL A 167 -6.00 -2.41 -4.73
N ILE A 168 -4.68 -2.27 -4.64
CA ILE A 168 -3.91 -2.40 -3.39
C ILE A 168 -3.17 -1.09 -3.15
N THR A 169 -3.41 -0.43 -2.02
CA THR A 169 -2.65 0.75 -1.59
C THR A 169 -1.81 0.41 -0.36
N LEU A 170 -0.57 0.89 -0.31
CA LEU A 170 0.37 0.63 0.78
C LEU A 170 0.38 1.75 1.81
N ASN A 171 0.09 2.99 1.40
CA ASN A 171 0.00 4.15 2.26
C ASN A 171 -1.04 5.18 1.75
N PRO A 172 -2.21 5.31 2.41
CA PRO A 172 -2.71 4.43 3.48
C PRO A 172 -2.94 3.00 2.98
N LYS A 173 -2.91 2.02 3.90
CA LYS A 173 -3.15 0.60 3.57
C LYS A 173 -4.61 0.38 3.20
N GLY A 174 -4.87 -0.22 2.04
CA GLY A 174 -6.22 -0.51 1.59
C GLY A 174 -6.26 -1.54 0.47
N ILE A 175 -7.36 -2.29 0.42
CA ILE A 175 -7.63 -3.30 -0.61
C ILE A 175 -9.05 -3.06 -1.10
N SER A 176 -9.28 -3.09 -2.39
CA SER A 176 -10.63 -2.97 -2.97
C SER A 176 -10.74 -3.80 -4.23
N TYR A 177 -11.87 -4.47 -4.37
CA TYR A 177 -12.28 -5.19 -5.57
C TYR A 177 -13.39 -4.40 -6.26
N TYR A 178 -13.40 -4.42 -7.59
CA TYR A 178 -14.52 -3.93 -8.39
C TYR A 178 -14.88 -4.98 -9.43
N PHE A 179 -16.13 -5.42 -9.42
CA PHE A 179 -16.60 -6.48 -10.32
C PHE A 179 -17.63 -5.98 -11.33
N ALA A 180 -17.62 -6.59 -12.51
CA ALA A 180 -18.69 -6.45 -13.46
C ALA A 180 -19.99 -7.12 -12.98
N ASP A 181 -21.14 -6.65 -13.49
CA ASP A 181 -22.48 -7.11 -13.08
C ASP A 181 -22.65 -8.65 -13.10
N GLY A 182 -21.93 -9.34 -14.00
CA GLY A 182 -22.00 -10.79 -14.12
C GLY A 182 -21.46 -11.56 -12.91
N PHE A 183 -20.61 -10.96 -12.07
CA PHE A 183 -20.20 -11.57 -10.80
C PHE A 183 -21.35 -11.59 -9.79
N ALA A 184 -22.13 -10.51 -9.69
CA ALA A 184 -23.31 -10.46 -8.81
C ALA A 184 -24.39 -11.45 -9.27
N GLU A 185 -24.59 -11.62 -10.58
CA GLU A 185 -25.49 -12.64 -11.15
C GLU A 185 -25.05 -14.08 -10.82
N LEU A 186 -23.74 -14.29 -10.60
CA LEU A 186 -23.15 -15.55 -10.18
C LEU A 186 -23.03 -15.67 -8.65
N GLY A 187 -23.45 -14.65 -7.89
CA GLY A 187 -23.41 -14.66 -6.42
C GLY A 187 -22.01 -14.43 -5.83
N VAL A 188 -21.10 -13.83 -6.58
CA VAL A 188 -19.78 -13.39 -6.09
C VAL A 188 -19.85 -11.91 -5.74
N ASP A 189 -19.77 -11.59 -4.44
CA ASP A 189 -19.82 -10.22 -3.90
C ASP A 189 -18.40 -9.66 -3.73
N GLU A 190 -18.18 -8.42 -4.16
CA GLU A 190 -16.91 -7.69 -3.98
C GLU A 190 -16.58 -7.42 -2.51
N ASN A 191 -17.59 -7.41 -1.63
CA ASN A 191 -17.45 -7.22 -0.19
C ASN A 191 -17.28 -8.54 0.59
N ASP A 192 -17.05 -9.65 -0.09
CA ASP A 192 -16.87 -10.94 0.56
C ASP A 192 -15.50 -11.01 1.26
N ASP A 193 -15.52 -11.02 2.60
CA ASP A 193 -14.33 -11.02 3.45
C ASP A 193 -13.31 -12.11 3.06
N SER A 194 -13.76 -13.26 2.53
CA SER A 194 -12.84 -14.34 2.16
C SER A 194 -11.96 -14.01 0.96
N LEU A 195 -12.30 -12.97 0.17
CA LEU A 195 -11.47 -12.47 -0.93
C LEU A 195 -10.28 -11.63 -0.41
N TYR A 196 -10.42 -11.05 0.78
CA TYR A 196 -9.42 -10.18 1.37
C TYR A 196 -8.37 -10.94 2.19
N VAL A 197 -8.75 -12.06 2.81
CA VAL A 197 -7.86 -12.88 3.65
C VAL A 197 -6.50 -13.20 2.99
N PRO A 198 -6.42 -13.77 1.77
CA PRO A 198 -5.12 -14.12 1.18
C PRO A 198 -4.27 -12.89 0.84
N VAL A 199 -4.90 -11.77 0.50
CA VAL A 199 -4.22 -10.49 0.24
C VAL A 199 -3.66 -9.92 1.54
N GLN A 200 -4.47 -9.89 2.60
CA GLN A 200 -4.10 -9.37 3.91
C GLN A 200 -2.97 -10.19 4.55
N ASP A 201 -3.04 -11.52 4.46
CA ASP A 201 -2.00 -12.41 4.99
C ASP A 201 -0.66 -12.16 4.28
N ALA A 202 -0.64 -12.07 2.95
CA ALA A 202 0.57 -11.78 2.19
C ALA A 202 1.15 -10.38 2.46
N LEU A 203 0.29 -9.37 2.67
CA LEU A 203 0.74 -8.02 3.03
C LEU A 203 1.25 -7.94 4.47
N ARG A 204 0.69 -8.74 5.39
CA ARG A 204 1.14 -8.84 6.78
C ARG A 204 2.50 -9.55 6.89
N ASP A 205 2.72 -10.58 6.08
CA ASP A 205 3.97 -11.36 6.03
C ASP A 205 5.07 -10.69 5.19
N GLY A 206 5.42 -9.46 5.55
CA GLY A 206 6.58 -8.77 4.98
C GLY A 206 6.33 -8.04 3.66
N LEU A 207 5.09 -7.56 3.42
CA LEU A 207 4.71 -6.79 2.23
C LEU A 207 4.99 -7.53 0.91
N ARG A 208 4.61 -8.80 0.84
CA ARG A 208 4.78 -9.64 -0.36
C ARG A 208 3.72 -9.31 -1.42
N ILE A 209 3.93 -8.19 -2.14
CA ILE A 209 2.94 -7.63 -3.09
C ILE A 209 2.59 -8.61 -4.21
N GLY A 210 3.57 -9.36 -4.74
CA GLY A 210 3.32 -10.37 -5.79
C GLY A 210 2.34 -11.44 -5.32
N ASP A 211 2.61 -12.03 -4.16
CA ASP A 211 1.72 -13.03 -3.55
C ASP A 211 0.36 -12.46 -3.16
N ALA A 212 0.31 -11.20 -2.71
CA ALA A 212 -0.95 -10.53 -2.38
C ALA A 212 -1.84 -10.38 -3.62
N VAL A 213 -1.28 -9.95 -4.75
CA VAL A 213 -2.01 -9.86 -6.03
C VAL A 213 -2.44 -11.25 -6.49
N ARG A 214 -1.52 -12.23 -6.47
CA ARG A 214 -1.83 -13.61 -6.88
C ARG A 214 -2.96 -14.21 -6.05
N GLY A 215 -2.87 -14.14 -4.73
CA GLY A 215 -3.86 -14.68 -3.81
C GLY A 215 -5.23 -14.02 -3.96
N GLY A 216 -5.28 -12.71 -4.18
CA GLY A 216 -6.54 -12.00 -4.44
C GLY A 216 -7.21 -12.41 -5.76
N VAL A 217 -6.44 -12.47 -6.85
CA VAL A 217 -6.93 -12.91 -8.16
C VAL A 217 -7.40 -14.38 -8.12
N GLU A 218 -6.61 -15.28 -7.52
CA GLU A 218 -6.94 -16.70 -7.43
C GLU A 218 -8.17 -16.97 -6.55
N ALA A 219 -8.36 -16.22 -5.47
CA ALA A 219 -9.55 -16.33 -4.61
C ALA A 219 -10.84 -16.01 -5.38
N VAL A 220 -10.84 -14.91 -6.15
CA VAL A 220 -11.98 -14.51 -6.98
C VAL A 220 -12.24 -15.53 -8.09
N GLU A 221 -11.20 -15.98 -8.80
CA GLU A 221 -11.32 -16.98 -9.88
C GLU A 221 -11.83 -18.34 -9.37
N THR A 222 -11.43 -18.73 -8.17
CA THR A 222 -11.93 -19.95 -7.51
C THR A 222 -13.41 -19.83 -7.22
N LYS A 223 -13.86 -18.73 -6.58
CA LYS A 223 -15.29 -18.49 -6.32
C LYS A 223 -16.11 -18.41 -7.59
N LEU A 224 -15.59 -17.74 -8.62
CA LEU A 224 -16.25 -17.65 -9.91
C LEU A 224 -16.43 -19.04 -10.54
N THR A 225 -15.39 -19.88 -10.48
CA THR A 225 -15.46 -21.24 -11.00
C THR A 225 -16.41 -22.12 -10.19
N GLU A 226 -16.39 -22.03 -8.86
CA GLU A 226 -17.35 -22.70 -7.99
C GLU A 226 -18.78 -22.26 -8.25
N ALA A 227 -19.03 -20.97 -8.45
CA ALA A 227 -20.36 -20.44 -8.78
C ALA A 227 -20.85 -20.94 -10.14
N ILE A 228 -19.96 -20.96 -11.15
CA ILE A 228 -20.27 -21.47 -12.49
C ILE A 228 -20.53 -22.98 -12.45
N ASP A 229 -19.72 -23.73 -11.73
CA ASP A 229 -19.88 -25.19 -11.62
C ASP A 229 -21.07 -25.55 -10.72
N TRP A 230 -21.38 -24.75 -9.70
CA TRP A 230 -22.60 -24.86 -8.92
C TRP A 230 -23.86 -24.61 -9.75
N GLN A 231 -23.84 -23.61 -10.65
CA GLN A 231 -24.90 -23.42 -11.64
C GLN A 231 -25.03 -24.63 -12.60
N LYS A 232 -23.94 -25.36 -12.86
CA LYS A 232 -23.96 -26.58 -13.68
C LYS A 232 -24.38 -27.84 -12.91
N GLU A 233 -24.08 -27.95 -11.61
CA GLU A 233 -24.16 -29.22 -10.86
C GLU A 233 -25.48 -29.53 -10.13
N LYS A 234 -26.41 -28.59 -9.86
CA LYS A 234 -27.73 -28.98 -9.27
C LYS A 234 -28.93 -28.07 -9.61
N PRO A 235 -30.16 -28.63 -9.75
CA PRO A 235 -30.51 -29.91 -10.35
C PRO A 235 -31.66 -29.73 -11.36
N TYR A 236 -31.33 -29.77 -12.64
CA TYR A 236 -32.28 -30.09 -13.71
C TYR A 236 -32.74 -31.55 -13.66
N VAL A 237 -32.51 -32.36 -12.61
CA VAL A 237 -32.89 -33.78 -12.65
C VAL A 237 -34.40 -33.98 -12.73
N PHE A 238 -35.22 -33.17 -12.07
CA PHE A 238 -36.68 -33.40 -12.08
C PHE A 238 -37.39 -32.70 -13.25
N GLY A 239 -37.04 -31.42 -13.46
CA GLY A 239 -37.46 -30.65 -14.61
C GLY A 239 -36.95 -31.27 -15.90
N ALA A 240 -35.71 -31.79 -15.95
CA ALA A 240 -35.17 -32.49 -17.10
C ALA A 240 -35.52 -33.97 -17.18
N VAL A 241 -35.91 -34.69 -16.12
CA VAL A 241 -36.52 -36.03 -16.28
C VAL A 241 -37.92 -35.89 -16.86
N ILE A 242 -38.72 -34.93 -16.41
CA ILE A 242 -40.04 -34.65 -16.98
C ILE A 242 -39.89 -34.02 -18.37
N LEU A 243 -38.98 -33.06 -18.57
CA LEU A 243 -38.71 -32.47 -19.90
C LEU A 243 -38.06 -33.48 -20.84
N ALA A 244 -37.17 -34.37 -20.39
CA ALA A 244 -36.63 -35.46 -21.22
C ALA A 244 -37.64 -36.58 -21.43
N ALA A 245 -38.58 -36.81 -20.51
CA ALA A 245 -39.73 -37.67 -20.71
C ALA A 245 -40.70 -37.05 -21.72
N LEU A 246 -40.94 -35.74 -21.68
CA LEU A 246 -41.74 -34.97 -22.64
C LEU A 246 -41.07 -34.89 -24.02
N LEU A 247 -39.76 -34.65 -24.08
CA LEU A 247 -38.97 -34.63 -25.31
C LEU A 247 -38.86 -36.03 -25.92
N ALA A 248 -38.60 -37.05 -25.12
CA ALA A 248 -38.66 -38.44 -25.58
C ALA A 248 -40.08 -38.82 -25.98
N ALA A 249 -41.11 -38.31 -25.30
CA ALA A 249 -42.49 -38.59 -25.64
C ALA A 249 -42.87 -37.94 -26.96
N GLY A 250 -42.45 -36.71 -27.20
CA GLY A 250 -42.57 -36.02 -28.48
C GLY A 250 -41.80 -36.72 -29.60
N ALA A 251 -40.60 -37.24 -29.32
CA ALA A 251 -39.80 -38.01 -30.28
C ALA A 251 -40.45 -39.37 -30.63
N ILE A 252 -40.96 -40.10 -29.63
CA ILE A 252 -41.65 -41.38 -29.81
C ILE A 252 -42.98 -41.16 -30.53
N ALA A 253 -43.74 -40.12 -30.20
CA ALA A 253 -44.97 -39.73 -30.89
C ALA A 253 -44.71 -39.41 -32.38
N ARG A 254 -43.63 -38.66 -32.69
CA ARG A 254 -43.24 -38.31 -34.07
C ARG A 254 -42.60 -39.44 -34.89
N SER A 255 -42.13 -40.53 -34.28
CA SER A 255 -41.46 -41.61 -35.01
C SER A 255 -42.40 -42.28 -36.05
N ARG A 256 -42.16 -42.11 -37.35
CA ARG A 256 -43.08 -42.64 -38.39
C ARG A 256 -43.08 -44.17 -38.52
N ASN A 257 -42.08 -44.85 -37.95
CA ASN A 257 -41.81 -46.28 -38.20
C ASN A 257 -42.32 -47.24 -37.11
N LEU A 258 -42.82 -46.74 -35.97
CA LEU A 258 -43.37 -47.60 -34.90
C LEU A 258 -44.88 -47.77 -35.05
N LYS A 259 -45.37 -49.02 -34.89
CA LYS A 259 -46.80 -49.29 -34.78
C LYS A 259 -47.35 -48.55 -33.56
N SER A 260 -48.51 -47.90 -33.68
CA SER A 260 -49.07 -47.04 -32.60
C SER A 260 -49.17 -47.75 -31.25
N SER A 261 -49.43 -49.05 -31.22
CA SER A 261 -49.44 -49.86 -29.99
C SER A 261 -48.06 -49.96 -29.31
N GLN A 262 -46.95 -50.01 -30.07
CA GLN A 262 -45.60 -50.03 -29.49
C GLN A 262 -45.22 -48.66 -28.92
N LYS A 263 -45.61 -47.57 -29.60
CA LYS A 263 -45.40 -46.19 -29.10
C LYS A 263 -46.08 -45.98 -27.76
N VAL A 264 -47.36 -46.35 -27.65
CA VAL A 264 -48.11 -46.24 -26.40
C VAL A 264 -47.46 -47.09 -25.32
N SER A 265 -47.11 -48.35 -25.60
CA SER A 265 -46.47 -49.20 -24.60
C SER A 265 -45.14 -48.63 -24.07
N GLN A 266 -44.30 -48.05 -24.94
CA GLN A 266 -43.03 -47.43 -24.53
C GLN A 266 -43.25 -46.14 -23.74
N LEU A 267 -44.18 -45.29 -24.18
CA LEU A 267 -44.54 -44.06 -23.49
C LEU A 267 -45.13 -44.35 -22.11
N THR A 268 -46.08 -45.27 -22.04
CA THR A 268 -46.73 -45.66 -20.80
C THR A 268 -45.76 -46.30 -19.82
N ALA A 269 -44.83 -47.14 -20.30
CA ALA A 269 -43.76 -47.70 -19.45
C ALA A 269 -42.85 -46.61 -18.88
N LYS A 270 -42.39 -45.67 -19.73
CA LYS A 270 -41.53 -44.56 -19.29
C LYS A 270 -42.24 -43.62 -18.31
N TRP A 271 -43.49 -43.27 -18.57
CA TRP A 271 -44.26 -42.44 -17.65
C TRP A 271 -44.61 -43.16 -16.36
N ARG A 272 -44.83 -44.48 -16.38
CA ARG A 272 -45.01 -45.27 -15.16
C ARG A 272 -43.74 -45.30 -14.32
N GLU A 273 -42.57 -45.44 -14.94
CA GLU A 273 -41.27 -45.34 -14.26
C GLU A 273 -41.13 -43.96 -13.58
N VAL A 274 -41.34 -42.87 -14.32
CA VAL A 274 -41.30 -41.50 -13.76
C VAL A 274 -42.30 -41.33 -12.60
N VAL A 275 -43.54 -41.76 -12.77
CA VAL A 275 -44.58 -41.62 -11.73
C VAL A 275 -44.32 -42.55 -10.52
N ALA A 276 -43.63 -43.69 -10.72
CA ALA A 276 -43.23 -44.60 -9.66
C ALA A 276 -42.04 -44.07 -8.86
N ASP A 277 -41.02 -43.52 -9.51
CA ASP A 277 -39.89 -42.86 -8.82
C ASP A 277 -40.38 -41.67 -7.99
N GLN A 278 -41.37 -40.93 -8.52
CA GLN A 278 -42.03 -39.87 -7.77
C GLN A 278 -42.85 -40.38 -6.60
N GLN A 279 -43.35 -41.61 -6.63
CA GLN A 279 -44.18 -42.13 -5.55
C GLN A 279 -43.43 -42.15 -4.21
N GLU A 280 -42.20 -42.64 -4.19
CA GLU A 280 -41.42 -42.72 -2.95
C GLU A 280 -41.15 -41.32 -2.38
N GLU A 281 -40.70 -40.39 -3.23
CA GLU A 281 -40.45 -39.00 -2.82
C GLU A 281 -41.72 -38.30 -2.34
N VAL A 282 -42.84 -38.47 -3.03
CA VAL A 282 -44.11 -37.83 -2.65
C VAL A 282 -44.64 -38.37 -1.33
N LEU A 283 -44.44 -39.66 -1.06
CA LEU A 283 -44.81 -40.26 0.22
C LEU A 283 -43.93 -39.75 1.36
N ASP A 284 -42.63 -39.59 1.12
CA ASP A 284 -41.70 -39.01 2.09
C ASP A 284 -42.02 -37.52 2.34
N LEU A 285 -42.21 -36.73 1.29
CA LEU A 285 -42.62 -35.32 1.39
C LEU A 285 -43.94 -35.18 2.16
N ARG A 286 -44.91 -36.05 1.88
CA ARG A 286 -46.18 -36.05 2.61
C ARG A 286 -46.00 -36.43 4.07
N LYS A 287 -45.18 -37.44 4.37
CA LYS A 287 -44.88 -37.84 5.74
C LYS A 287 -44.25 -36.67 6.50
N SER A 288 -43.22 -36.04 5.93
CA SER A 288 -42.57 -34.87 6.51
C SER A 288 -43.53 -33.68 6.64
N ALA A 289 -44.34 -33.37 5.63
CA ALA A 289 -45.34 -32.30 5.72
C ALA A 289 -46.36 -32.55 6.84
N ASN A 290 -46.83 -33.81 6.98
CA ASN A 290 -47.74 -34.18 8.07
C ASN A 290 -47.05 -34.15 9.44
N GLU A 291 -45.79 -34.55 9.54
CA GLU A 291 -45.02 -34.44 10.79
C GLU A 291 -44.91 -32.99 11.24
N ILE A 292 -44.64 -32.06 10.31
CA ILE A 292 -44.61 -30.61 10.59
C ILE A 292 -46.00 -30.11 11.01
N ALA A 293 -47.04 -30.45 10.25
CA ALA A 293 -48.40 -29.97 10.52
C ALA A 293 -49.08 -30.64 11.73
N SER A 294 -48.58 -31.78 12.20
CA SER A 294 -49.08 -32.49 13.37
C SER A 294 -48.55 -31.91 14.68
N ASP A 295 -47.58 -30.99 14.64
CA ASP A 295 -47.13 -30.27 15.83
C ASP A 295 -48.24 -29.30 16.31
N PRO A 296 -48.94 -29.61 17.42
CA PRO A 296 -50.07 -28.81 17.88
C PRO A 296 -49.64 -27.44 18.42
N ASN A 297 -48.35 -27.25 18.65
CA ASN A 297 -47.79 -25.99 19.13
C ASN A 297 -47.40 -25.05 17.99
N SER A 298 -47.44 -25.51 16.73
CA SER A 298 -47.11 -24.69 15.57
C SER A 298 -48.14 -23.57 15.35
N THR A 299 -47.68 -22.32 15.26
CA THR A 299 -48.49 -21.12 15.01
C THR A 299 -47.83 -20.22 13.96
N GLY A 300 -48.48 -19.11 13.59
CA GLY A 300 -47.87 -18.05 12.78
C GLY A 300 -47.41 -18.49 11.38
N GLU A 301 -46.20 -18.06 11.00
CA GLU A 301 -45.62 -18.38 9.68
C GLU A 301 -45.26 -19.86 9.55
N THR A 302 -44.81 -20.48 10.63
CA THR A 302 -44.54 -21.93 10.69
C THR A 302 -45.79 -22.73 10.35
N ARG A 303 -46.93 -22.35 10.93
CA ARG A 303 -48.21 -23.02 10.65
C ARG A 303 -48.62 -22.83 9.19
N LYS A 304 -48.51 -21.61 8.64
CA LYS A 304 -48.82 -21.34 7.23
C LYS A 304 -47.94 -22.18 6.29
N LEU A 305 -46.64 -22.27 6.57
CA LEU A 305 -45.70 -23.05 5.78
C LEU A 305 -45.99 -24.56 5.87
N ALA A 306 -46.35 -25.04 7.06
CA ALA A 306 -46.77 -26.43 7.27
C ALA A 306 -48.05 -26.78 6.51
N ASP A 307 -49.06 -25.91 6.60
CA ASP A 307 -50.34 -26.10 5.90
C ASP A 307 -50.13 -26.04 4.38
N LEU A 308 -49.27 -25.14 3.88
CA LEU A 308 -48.88 -25.06 2.47
C LEU A 308 -48.13 -26.32 2.00
N ALA A 309 -47.23 -26.87 2.81
CA ALA A 309 -46.55 -28.13 2.51
C ALA A 309 -47.54 -29.29 2.42
N VAL A 310 -48.49 -29.38 3.35
CA VAL A 310 -49.54 -30.41 3.35
C VAL A 310 -50.47 -30.26 2.16
N GLU A 311 -50.87 -29.03 1.81
CA GLU A 311 -51.69 -28.74 0.64
C GLU A 311 -51.00 -29.17 -0.65
N ASN A 312 -49.74 -28.76 -0.84
CA ASN A 312 -48.97 -29.17 -2.01
C ASN A 312 -48.76 -30.69 -2.06
N ALA A 313 -48.45 -31.35 -0.93
CA ALA A 313 -48.32 -32.81 -0.88
C ALA A 313 -49.63 -33.53 -1.26
N ARG A 314 -50.79 -33.00 -0.85
CA ARG A 314 -52.10 -33.53 -1.24
C ARG A 314 -52.35 -33.36 -2.75
N HIS A 315 -52.05 -32.19 -3.31
CA HIS A 315 -52.22 -31.91 -4.74
C HIS A 315 -51.32 -32.82 -5.58
N VAL A 316 -50.08 -33.04 -5.15
CA VAL A 316 -49.14 -33.95 -5.80
C VAL A 316 -49.69 -35.39 -5.84
N LEU A 317 -50.28 -35.90 -4.75
CA LEU A 317 -50.92 -37.22 -4.74
C LEU A 317 -52.13 -37.29 -5.68
N LEU A 318 -52.91 -36.22 -5.75
CA LEU A 318 -54.08 -36.13 -6.63
C LEU A 318 -53.66 -36.20 -8.09
N ILE A 319 -52.74 -35.33 -8.51
CA ILE A 319 -52.20 -35.26 -9.86
C ILE A 319 -51.58 -36.61 -10.24
N ARG A 320 -50.83 -37.23 -9.32
CA ARG A 320 -50.30 -38.59 -9.51
C ARG A 320 -51.40 -39.61 -9.78
N SER A 321 -52.49 -39.60 -9.01
CA SER A 321 -53.59 -40.56 -9.19
C SER A 321 -54.26 -40.41 -10.56
N GLU A 322 -54.42 -39.18 -11.04
CA GLU A 322 -54.96 -38.89 -12.38
C GLU A 322 -54.03 -39.38 -13.48
N MET A 323 -52.73 -39.12 -13.35
CA MET A 323 -51.73 -39.63 -14.28
C MET A 323 -51.72 -41.17 -14.31
N LEU A 324 -51.80 -41.84 -13.16
CA LEU A 324 -51.89 -43.30 -13.08
C LEU A 324 -53.18 -43.83 -13.73
N ALA A 325 -54.32 -43.16 -13.54
CA ALA A 325 -55.57 -43.54 -14.20
C ALA A 325 -55.47 -43.41 -15.72
N ALA A 326 -54.87 -42.33 -16.23
CA ALA A 326 -54.60 -42.14 -17.66
C ALA A 326 -53.66 -43.22 -18.23
N LEU A 327 -52.61 -43.60 -17.47
CA LEU A 327 -51.70 -44.67 -17.84
C LEU A 327 -52.37 -46.06 -17.84
N ARG A 328 -53.21 -46.36 -16.83
CA ARG A 328 -54.01 -47.61 -16.78
C ARG A 328 -54.99 -47.68 -17.96
N PHE A 329 -55.66 -46.58 -18.29
CA PHE A 329 -56.53 -46.52 -19.47
C PHE A 329 -55.74 -46.81 -20.76
N ALA A 330 -54.55 -46.23 -20.90
CA ALA A 330 -53.67 -46.49 -22.04
C ALA A 330 -53.24 -47.97 -22.12
N GLU A 331 -52.96 -48.60 -20.97
CA GLU A 331 -52.66 -50.04 -20.85
C GLU A 331 -53.84 -50.93 -21.20
N GLU A 332 -55.03 -50.67 -20.67
CA GLU A 332 -56.22 -51.48 -20.96
C GLU A 332 -56.57 -51.46 -22.45
N LYS A 333 -56.45 -50.29 -23.09
CA LYS A 333 -56.67 -50.14 -24.53
C LYS A 333 -55.60 -50.79 -25.40
N THR A 334 -54.41 -51.05 -24.85
CA THR A 334 -53.31 -51.72 -25.57
C THR A 334 -53.17 -53.22 -25.25
N THR A 335 -53.63 -53.68 -24.08
CA THR A 335 -53.48 -55.06 -23.58
C THR A 335 -54.78 -55.87 -23.55
N GLY A 336 -55.94 -55.22 -23.31
CA GLY A 336 -57.23 -55.87 -22.99
C GLY A 336 -58.03 -56.42 -24.18
N GLY A 337 -57.43 -56.49 -25.37
CA GLY A 337 -58.07 -57.00 -26.56
C GLY A 337 -57.56 -58.40 -26.93
N GLY A 338 -58.47 -59.36 -27.15
CA GLY A 338 -58.13 -60.63 -27.82
C GLY A 338 -57.39 -60.40 -29.14
N PHE A 339 -56.74 -61.43 -29.70
CA PHE A 339 -55.83 -61.32 -30.88
C PHE A 339 -56.31 -60.39 -32.01
N LEU A 340 -57.63 -60.29 -32.25
CA LEU A 340 -58.24 -59.40 -33.24
C LEU A 340 -58.32 -57.92 -32.83
N ALA A 341 -58.46 -57.60 -31.55
CA ALA A 341 -58.48 -56.22 -31.07
C ALA A 341 -57.08 -55.57 -31.06
N LYS A 342 -56.01 -56.36 -31.04
CA LYS A 342 -54.61 -55.88 -31.21
C LYS A 342 -54.30 -55.32 -32.61
N LEU A 343 -55.16 -55.58 -33.61
CA LEU A 343 -55.04 -55.04 -34.96
C LEU A 343 -55.77 -53.70 -35.16
N SER A 344 -56.59 -53.27 -34.19
CA SER A 344 -57.34 -52.01 -34.27
C SER A 344 -56.44 -50.84 -33.83
N SER A 345 -55.95 -50.07 -34.81
CA SER A 345 -55.20 -48.81 -34.59
C SER A 345 -55.99 -47.77 -33.80
N LYS A 346 -57.33 -47.88 -33.77
CA LYS A 346 -58.23 -46.96 -33.07
C LYS A 346 -58.01 -46.96 -31.55
N GLY A 347 -57.78 -48.13 -30.93
CA GLY A 347 -57.57 -48.23 -29.48
C GLY A 347 -56.22 -47.64 -29.05
N ALA A 348 -55.16 -47.95 -29.81
CA ALA A 348 -53.83 -47.38 -29.58
C ALA A 348 -53.78 -45.87 -29.84
N ASN A 349 -54.52 -45.35 -30.83
CA ASN A 349 -54.57 -43.91 -31.08
C ASN A 349 -55.34 -43.16 -29.98
N GLN A 350 -56.41 -43.74 -29.43
CA GLN A 350 -57.11 -43.18 -28.26
C GLN A 350 -56.23 -43.19 -27.02
N ALA A 351 -55.50 -44.29 -26.77
CA ALA A 351 -54.55 -44.38 -25.67
C ALA A 351 -53.42 -43.35 -25.81
N LEU A 352 -52.89 -43.18 -27.03
CA LEU A 352 -51.86 -42.19 -27.33
C LEU A 352 -52.37 -40.77 -27.09
N ALA A 353 -53.55 -40.42 -27.62
CA ALA A 353 -54.16 -39.12 -27.41
C ALA A 353 -54.35 -38.82 -25.91
N ARG A 354 -54.82 -39.80 -25.14
CA ARG A 354 -55.03 -39.67 -23.68
C ARG A 354 -53.78 -39.34 -22.87
N ILE A 355 -52.62 -39.85 -23.28
CA ILE A 355 -51.34 -39.63 -22.58
C ILE A 355 -50.48 -38.53 -23.23
N THR A 356 -51.03 -37.79 -24.20
CA THR A 356 -50.35 -36.68 -24.88
C THR A 356 -51.21 -35.43 -24.89
N ASP A 357 -52.24 -35.40 -25.73
CA ASP A 357 -52.94 -34.16 -26.12
C ASP A 357 -54.38 -34.07 -25.62
N GLU A 358 -55.02 -35.19 -25.29
CA GLU A 358 -56.42 -35.21 -24.87
C GLU A 358 -56.54 -34.80 -23.39
N PRO A 359 -57.40 -33.82 -23.07
CA PRO A 359 -57.66 -33.44 -21.69
C PRO A 359 -58.19 -34.63 -20.88
N ILE A 360 -57.56 -34.92 -19.76
CA ILE A 360 -57.96 -35.93 -18.79
C ILE A 360 -59.01 -35.29 -17.88
N PRO A 361 -60.28 -35.77 -17.89
CA PRO A 361 -61.29 -35.27 -16.99
C PRO A 361 -60.92 -35.71 -15.57
N PHE A 362 -60.93 -34.75 -14.65
CA PHE A 362 -60.74 -35.02 -13.24
C PHE A 362 -61.93 -35.82 -12.69
N ASP A 363 -61.71 -37.09 -12.36
CA ASP A 363 -62.67 -37.92 -11.63
C ASP A 363 -62.30 -37.94 -10.15
N ARG A 364 -62.93 -37.04 -9.40
CA ARG A 364 -62.70 -36.87 -7.96
C ARG A 364 -62.95 -38.16 -7.18
N ASP A 365 -64.02 -38.89 -7.50
CA ASP A 365 -64.42 -40.07 -6.71
C ASP A 365 -63.46 -41.23 -6.97
N SER A 366 -63.00 -41.38 -8.21
CA SER A 366 -61.95 -42.34 -8.56
C SER A 366 -60.60 -41.98 -7.93
N ALA A 367 -60.21 -40.71 -7.95
CA ALA A 367 -58.94 -40.25 -7.39
C ALA A 367 -58.91 -40.42 -5.85
N ILE A 368 -60.00 -40.07 -5.16
CA ILE A 368 -60.15 -40.30 -3.71
C ILE A 368 -60.12 -41.79 -3.40
N SER A 369 -60.86 -42.61 -4.15
CA SER A 369 -60.88 -44.07 -3.96
C SER A 369 -59.50 -44.69 -4.13
N ASP A 370 -58.73 -44.27 -5.13
CA ASP A 370 -57.37 -44.77 -5.36
C ASP A 370 -56.40 -44.37 -4.24
N ILE A 371 -56.45 -43.11 -3.77
CA ILE A 371 -55.64 -42.64 -2.64
C ILE A 371 -56.01 -43.39 -1.34
N LEU A 372 -57.29 -43.71 -1.13
CA LEU A 372 -57.77 -44.47 0.02
C LEU A 372 -57.41 -45.96 -0.07
N ARG A 373 -57.44 -46.55 -1.27
CA ARG A 373 -57.08 -47.96 -1.51
C ARG A 373 -55.60 -48.23 -1.28
N GLU A 374 -54.75 -47.22 -1.48
CA GLU A 374 -53.33 -47.27 -1.11
C GLU A 374 -53.11 -47.26 0.43
N GLY A 375 -54.18 -47.14 1.24
CA GLY A 375 -54.14 -47.29 2.70
C GLY A 375 -53.65 -46.05 3.45
N GLN A 376 -53.63 -44.90 2.78
CA GLN A 376 -52.74 -43.80 3.18
C GLN A 376 -53.42 -42.55 3.74
N ALA A 377 -54.74 -42.48 3.95
CA ALA A 377 -55.38 -41.27 4.48
C ALA A 377 -56.74 -41.48 5.18
N ARG A 378 -57.12 -40.54 6.06
CA ARG A 378 -58.49 -40.43 6.62
C ARG A 378 -59.40 -39.71 5.61
N THR A 379 -60.54 -40.32 5.26
CA THR A 379 -61.53 -39.87 4.27
C THR A 379 -61.92 -38.39 4.41
N SER A 380 -62.20 -37.93 5.64
CA SER A 380 -62.71 -36.57 5.87
C SER A 380 -61.72 -35.45 5.54
N ALA A 381 -60.42 -35.66 5.76
CA ALA A 381 -59.40 -34.62 5.52
C ALA A 381 -59.06 -34.44 4.02
N LEU A 382 -59.20 -35.52 3.23
CA LEU A 382 -59.09 -35.48 1.77
C LEU A 382 -60.33 -34.82 1.15
N GLU A 383 -61.52 -35.18 1.64
CA GLU A 383 -62.77 -34.64 1.12
C GLU A 383 -62.87 -33.12 1.30
N ASP A 384 -62.43 -32.56 2.43
CA ASP A 384 -62.45 -31.10 2.65
C ASP A 384 -61.41 -30.35 1.81
N GLY A 385 -60.19 -30.88 1.67
CA GLY A 385 -59.14 -30.25 0.84
C GLY A 385 -59.47 -30.26 -0.65
N LEU A 386 -60.21 -31.26 -1.12
CA LEU A 386 -60.57 -31.42 -2.54
C LEU A 386 -61.83 -30.64 -2.96
N LYS A 387 -62.46 -29.88 -2.04
CA LYS A 387 -63.62 -29.02 -2.38
C LYS A 387 -63.25 -27.85 -3.30
N HIS A 388 -61.97 -27.45 -3.32
CA HIS A 388 -61.49 -26.26 -4.04
C HIS A 388 -60.62 -26.58 -5.26
N VAL A 389 -60.37 -27.86 -5.57
CA VAL A 389 -59.66 -28.23 -6.79
C VAL A 389 -60.63 -28.06 -7.98
N GLU A 390 -60.34 -27.10 -8.85
CA GLU A 390 -61.16 -26.79 -10.02
C GLU A 390 -61.25 -28.00 -10.96
N ARG A 391 -62.45 -28.25 -11.50
CA ARG A 391 -62.77 -29.38 -12.39
C ARG A 391 -62.27 -29.16 -13.82
N GLU A 392 -61.12 -28.55 -13.98
CA GLU A 392 -60.58 -28.29 -15.31
C GLU A 392 -59.90 -29.55 -15.83
N SER A 393 -60.27 -29.95 -17.05
CA SER A 393 -59.60 -31.05 -17.73
C SER A 393 -58.21 -30.61 -18.19
N ARG A 394 -57.16 -31.32 -17.75
CA ARG A 394 -55.76 -31.01 -18.05
C ARG A 394 -55.15 -32.08 -18.94
N THR A 395 -54.21 -31.70 -19.82
CA THR A 395 -53.45 -32.69 -20.61
C THR A 395 -52.45 -33.41 -19.71
N PHE A 396 -51.98 -34.58 -20.15
CA PHE A 396 -50.98 -35.34 -19.40
C PHE A 396 -49.69 -34.53 -19.15
N THR A 397 -49.28 -33.70 -20.10
CA THR A 397 -48.13 -32.79 -19.97
C THR A 397 -48.36 -31.72 -18.91
N GLN A 398 -49.54 -31.09 -18.89
CA GLN A 398 -49.90 -30.10 -17.87
C GLN A 398 -49.91 -30.71 -16.46
N LEU A 399 -50.44 -31.93 -16.33
CA LEU A 399 -50.39 -32.68 -15.08
C LEU A 399 -48.94 -32.96 -14.65
N ALA A 400 -48.06 -33.36 -15.57
CA ALA A 400 -46.65 -33.61 -15.26
C ALA A 400 -45.90 -32.34 -14.82
N GLU A 401 -46.13 -31.20 -15.49
CA GLU A 401 -45.54 -29.90 -15.13
C GLU A 401 -46.00 -29.43 -13.76
N GLU A 402 -47.30 -29.51 -13.49
CA GLU A 402 -47.87 -29.13 -12.20
C GLU A 402 -47.42 -30.06 -11.08
N LEU A 403 -47.30 -31.37 -11.35
CA LEU A 403 -46.73 -32.34 -10.41
C LEU A 403 -45.30 -31.94 -10.01
N ALA A 404 -44.49 -31.53 -10.98
CA ALA A 404 -43.12 -31.06 -10.75
C ALA A 404 -43.10 -29.79 -9.89
N GLU A 405 -43.93 -28.80 -10.25
CA GLU A 405 -44.01 -27.51 -9.56
C GLU A 405 -44.48 -27.68 -8.11
N ARG A 406 -45.54 -28.47 -7.89
CA ARG A 406 -46.11 -28.71 -6.56
C ARG A 406 -45.17 -29.55 -5.69
N THR A 407 -44.49 -30.54 -6.27
CA THR A 407 -43.43 -31.31 -5.58
C THR A 407 -42.30 -30.38 -5.14
N ARG A 408 -41.84 -29.48 -6.01
CA ARG A 408 -40.83 -28.47 -5.67
C ARG A 408 -41.30 -27.56 -4.53
N LYS A 409 -42.50 -26.97 -4.63
CA LYS A 409 -43.05 -26.10 -3.57
C LYS A 409 -43.16 -26.83 -2.22
N CYS A 410 -43.64 -28.07 -2.23
CA CYS A 410 -43.70 -28.90 -1.02
C CYS A 410 -42.31 -29.12 -0.41
N ARG A 411 -41.32 -29.47 -1.24
CA ARG A 411 -39.93 -29.69 -0.82
C ARG A 411 -39.30 -28.41 -0.26
N ASP A 412 -39.50 -27.28 -0.94
CA ASP A 412 -39.00 -25.97 -0.50
C ASP A 412 -39.60 -25.58 0.86
N SER A 413 -40.91 -25.77 1.07
CA SER A 413 -41.55 -25.49 2.37
C SER A 413 -41.04 -26.39 3.50
N ILE A 414 -40.85 -27.69 3.26
CA ILE A 414 -40.28 -28.61 4.25
C ILE A 414 -38.83 -28.25 4.58
N ARG A 415 -38.04 -27.91 3.56
CA ARG A 415 -36.65 -27.48 3.72
C ARG A 415 -36.58 -26.19 4.54
N GLU A 416 -37.34 -25.16 4.16
CA GLU A 416 -37.36 -23.87 4.85
C GLU A 416 -37.75 -24.03 6.33
N TYR A 417 -38.76 -24.86 6.64
CA TYR A 417 -39.10 -25.19 8.03
C TYR A 417 -37.93 -25.84 8.77
N THR A 418 -37.31 -26.86 8.18
CA THR A 418 -36.26 -27.66 8.82
C THR A 418 -35.00 -26.81 9.05
N GLU A 419 -34.61 -26.01 8.05
CA GLU A 419 -33.50 -25.06 8.13
C GLU A 419 -33.77 -23.97 9.16
N ALA A 420 -34.98 -23.39 9.17
CA ALA A 420 -35.36 -22.38 10.16
C ALA A 420 -35.27 -22.94 11.59
N ARG A 421 -35.85 -24.13 11.82
CA ARG A 421 -35.81 -24.79 13.14
C ARG A 421 -34.39 -25.09 13.59
N SER A 422 -33.57 -25.66 12.73
CA SER A 422 -32.16 -25.96 13.02
C SER A 422 -31.37 -24.68 13.33
N THR A 423 -31.51 -23.65 12.48
CA THR A 423 -30.81 -22.36 12.62
C THR A 423 -31.21 -21.65 13.91
N VAL A 424 -32.49 -21.61 14.25
CA VAL A 424 -32.99 -20.98 15.48
C VAL A 424 -32.47 -21.72 16.71
N GLN A 425 -32.50 -23.06 16.71
CA GLN A 425 -31.97 -23.85 17.83
C GLN A 425 -30.47 -23.63 18.03
N GLN A 426 -29.68 -23.64 16.94
CA GLN A 426 -28.25 -23.39 17.00
C GLN A 426 -27.95 -21.97 17.49
N THR A 427 -28.68 -20.97 16.98
CA THR A 427 -28.48 -19.56 17.37
C THR A 427 -28.83 -19.33 18.85
N ILE A 428 -29.92 -19.94 19.36
CA ILE A 428 -30.27 -19.87 20.79
C ILE A 428 -29.16 -20.49 21.65
N LYS A 429 -28.69 -21.69 21.29
CA LYS A 429 -27.62 -22.37 22.04
C LYS A 429 -26.33 -21.55 22.06
N LEU A 430 -25.91 -21.03 20.92
CA LEU A 430 -24.72 -20.16 20.83
C LEU A 430 -24.89 -18.90 21.68
N ALA A 431 -26.05 -18.23 21.59
CA ALA A 431 -26.33 -17.04 22.38
C ALA A 431 -26.31 -17.29 23.90
N GLU A 432 -26.71 -18.47 24.37
CA GLU A 432 -26.58 -18.84 25.80
C GLU A 432 -25.12 -18.95 26.25
N GLU A 433 -24.26 -19.54 25.41
CA GLU A 433 -22.83 -19.70 25.69
C GLU A 433 -22.10 -18.34 25.64
N GLU A 434 -22.47 -17.51 24.67
CA GLU A 434 -21.96 -16.15 24.51
C GLU A 434 -22.39 -15.23 25.65
N LEU A 435 -23.65 -15.30 26.09
CA LEU A 435 -24.13 -14.52 27.23
C LEU A 435 -23.39 -14.86 28.54
N LYS A 436 -23.06 -16.14 28.76
CA LYS A 436 -22.18 -16.55 29.88
C LYS A 436 -20.79 -15.97 29.75
N THR A 437 -20.30 -15.81 28.52
CA THR A 437 -18.99 -15.19 28.24
C THR A 437 -19.02 -13.70 28.58
N ILE A 438 -20.09 -12.98 28.19
CA ILE A 438 -20.31 -11.57 28.55
C ILE A 438 -20.36 -11.41 30.08
N GLN A 439 -21.09 -12.28 30.78
CA GLN A 439 -21.17 -12.27 32.26
C GLN A 439 -19.81 -12.45 32.92
N ARG A 440 -19.00 -13.42 32.44
CA ARG A 440 -17.64 -13.64 32.96
C ARG A 440 -16.72 -12.45 32.69
N ALA A 441 -16.81 -11.85 31.51
CA ALA A 441 -16.04 -10.66 31.17
C ALA A 441 -16.41 -9.47 32.08
N ALA A 442 -17.69 -9.22 32.31
CA ALA A 442 -18.16 -8.18 33.22
C ALA A 442 -17.70 -8.42 34.68
N GLN A 443 -17.74 -9.68 35.14
CA GLN A 443 -17.22 -10.05 36.47
C GLN A 443 -15.70 -9.86 36.56
N LYS A 444 -14.95 -10.22 35.51
CA LYS A 444 -13.50 -10.00 35.47
C LYS A 444 -13.19 -8.51 35.54
N LEU A 445 -13.84 -7.68 34.72
CA LEU A 445 -13.67 -6.22 34.73
C LEU A 445 -13.97 -5.62 36.09
N GLN A 446 -15.05 -6.06 36.76
CA GLN A 446 -15.36 -5.63 38.12
C GLN A 446 -14.26 -6.02 39.11
N GLY A 447 -13.80 -7.28 39.08
CA GLY A 447 -12.74 -7.77 39.97
C GLY A 447 -11.42 -7.03 39.76
N THR A 448 -11.06 -6.73 38.51
CA THR A 448 -9.84 -5.96 38.21
C THR A 448 -9.97 -4.51 38.70
N LYS A 449 -11.14 -3.88 38.54
CA LYS A 449 -11.41 -2.52 39.04
C LYS A 449 -11.38 -2.40 40.57
N GLU A 450 -11.79 -3.45 41.28
CA GLU A 450 -11.69 -3.50 42.74
C GLU A 450 -10.24 -3.65 43.21
N ALA A 451 -9.37 -4.27 42.40
CA ALA A 451 -7.94 -4.42 42.69
C ALA A 451 -7.11 -3.19 42.30
N GLU A 452 -7.42 -2.57 41.15
CA GLU A 452 -6.65 -1.49 40.53
C GLU A 452 -7.55 -0.25 40.31
N PRO A 453 -7.49 0.77 41.20
CA PRO A 453 -8.33 1.96 41.14
C PRO A 453 -8.22 2.75 39.83
N GLU A 454 -7.08 2.66 39.14
CA GLU A 454 -6.80 3.29 37.85
C GLU A 454 -7.75 2.80 36.75
N LEU A 455 -8.26 1.56 36.87
CA LEU A 455 -9.28 0.99 35.98
C LEU A 455 -10.69 1.49 36.27
N ALA A 456 -10.89 2.42 37.21
CA ALA A 456 -12.21 2.98 37.50
C ALA A 456 -12.88 3.61 36.27
N ILE A 457 -12.07 4.01 35.28
CA ILE A 457 -12.49 4.53 33.99
C ILE A 457 -13.26 3.50 33.14
N LEU A 458 -12.96 2.21 33.29
CA LEU A 458 -13.78 1.14 32.72
C LEU A 458 -15.06 1.01 33.54
N ASP A 459 -16.15 1.61 33.05
CA ASP A 459 -17.46 1.43 33.67
C ASP A 459 -18.11 0.14 33.17
N GLU A 460 -18.10 -0.89 34.01
CA GLU A 460 -18.74 -2.17 33.72
C GLU A 460 -20.25 -2.15 34.00
N LYS A 461 -20.76 -1.10 34.67
CA LYS A 461 -22.17 -1.00 35.05
C LYS A 461 -23.12 -1.05 33.86
N PRO A 462 -22.91 -0.36 32.72
CA PRO A 462 -23.80 -0.45 31.57
C PRO A 462 -23.95 -1.89 31.06
N VAL A 463 -22.87 -2.68 31.10
CA VAL A 463 -22.89 -4.09 30.70
C VAL A 463 -23.72 -4.92 31.69
N ARG A 464 -23.43 -4.77 32.99
CA ARG A 464 -24.03 -5.58 34.06
C ARG A 464 -25.49 -5.24 34.31
N GLU A 465 -25.82 -3.96 34.36
CA GLU A 465 -27.11 -3.45 34.84
C GLU A 465 -28.12 -3.27 33.70
N ASN A 466 -27.65 -3.05 32.46
CA ASN A 466 -28.53 -2.81 31.31
C ASN A 466 -28.42 -3.90 30.24
N LEU A 467 -27.23 -4.12 29.68
CA LEU A 467 -27.05 -4.98 28.50
C LEU A 467 -27.37 -6.46 28.78
N ILE A 468 -26.77 -7.06 29.81
CA ILE A 468 -26.99 -8.48 30.15
C ILE A 468 -28.49 -8.73 30.42
N PRO A 469 -29.18 -7.96 31.30
CA PRO A 469 -30.62 -8.13 31.50
C PRO A 469 -31.48 -7.91 30.24
N ALA A 470 -31.08 -7.03 29.33
CA ALA A 470 -31.76 -6.83 28.06
C ALA A 470 -31.64 -8.07 27.15
N LEU A 471 -30.42 -8.59 26.99
CA LEU A 471 -30.15 -9.80 26.19
C LEU A 471 -30.81 -11.05 26.79
N GLU A 472 -30.84 -11.19 28.12
CA GLU A 472 -31.54 -12.29 28.81
C GLU A 472 -33.05 -12.29 28.55
N ARG A 473 -33.68 -11.11 28.66
CA ARG A 473 -35.12 -10.96 28.37
C ARG A 473 -35.44 -11.29 26.91
N GLU A 474 -34.59 -10.86 25.98
CA GLU A 474 -34.80 -11.16 24.57
C GLU A 474 -34.53 -12.62 24.23
N LEU A 475 -33.51 -13.25 24.82
CA LEU A 475 -33.26 -14.69 24.69
C LEU A 475 -34.47 -15.51 25.14
N LEU A 476 -35.07 -15.14 26.28
CA LEU A 476 -36.28 -15.79 26.79
C LEU A 476 -37.44 -15.64 25.80
N LEU A 477 -37.65 -14.44 25.25
CA LEU A 477 -38.68 -14.18 24.26
C LEU A 477 -38.47 -14.99 22.98
N VAL A 478 -37.25 -15.01 22.44
CA VAL A 478 -36.89 -15.78 21.24
C VAL A 478 -37.08 -17.27 21.48
N LYS A 479 -36.74 -17.79 22.67
CA LYS A 479 -36.99 -19.19 23.04
C LYS A 479 -38.48 -19.53 23.08
N GLU A 480 -39.30 -18.70 23.71
CA GLU A 480 -40.75 -18.94 23.77
C GLU A 480 -41.39 -18.87 22.38
N MET A 481 -40.99 -17.91 21.55
CA MET A 481 -41.45 -17.83 20.15
C MET A 481 -40.98 -19.03 19.33
N ALA A 482 -39.71 -19.45 19.46
CA ALA A 482 -39.13 -20.57 18.71
C ALA A 482 -39.81 -21.92 18.97
N LYS A 483 -40.44 -22.11 20.14
CA LYS A 483 -41.23 -23.31 20.44
C LYS A 483 -42.47 -23.44 19.57
N THR A 484 -43.03 -22.31 19.12
CA THR A 484 -44.35 -22.27 18.45
C THR A 484 -44.27 -21.75 17.01
N ASP A 485 -43.32 -20.88 16.69
CA ASP A 485 -43.14 -20.33 15.34
C ASP A 485 -41.64 -20.14 14.98
N PRO A 486 -40.88 -21.24 14.78
CA PRO A 486 -39.47 -21.18 14.38
C PRO A 486 -39.22 -20.43 13.06
N VAL A 487 -40.15 -20.49 12.10
CA VAL A 487 -40.04 -19.76 10.82
C VAL A 487 -40.22 -18.26 11.03
N GLY A 488 -41.29 -17.84 11.72
CA GLY A 488 -41.57 -16.43 11.97
C GLY A 488 -40.54 -15.75 12.88
N VAL A 489 -39.90 -16.49 13.80
CA VAL A 489 -38.86 -15.93 14.68
C VAL A 489 -37.47 -15.87 14.02
N LEU A 490 -37.25 -16.51 12.86
CA LEU A 490 -35.92 -16.67 12.27
C LEU A 490 -35.19 -15.34 12.05
N SER A 491 -35.86 -14.34 11.49
CA SER A 491 -35.27 -13.01 11.24
C SER A 491 -34.87 -12.32 12.55
N ARG A 492 -35.74 -12.36 13.56
CA ARG A 492 -35.48 -11.83 14.89
C ARG A 492 -34.32 -12.56 15.57
N CYS A 493 -34.28 -13.88 15.47
CA CYS A 493 -33.24 -14.73 16.03
C CYS A 493 -31.86 -14.39 15.41
N ARG A 494 -31.80 -14.17 14.09
CA ARG A 494 -30.57 -13.71 13.42
C ARG A 494 -30.10 -12.35 13.91
N THR A 495 -31.01 -11.37 14.03
CA THR A 495 -30.68 -10.03 14.57
C THR A 495 -30.21 -10.11 16.02
N PHE A 496 -30.89 -10.90 16.85
CA PHE A 496 -30.49 -11.15 18.24
C PHE A 496 -29.11 -11.80 18.32
N GLY A 497 -28.85 -12.87 17.55
CA GLY A 497 -27.55 -13.53 17.53
C GLY A 497 -26.40 -12.63 17.03
N LYS A 498 -26.68 -11.67 16.13
CA LYS A 498 -25.70 -10.63 15.77
C LYS A 498 -25.40 -9.71 16.97
N ARG A 499 -26.43 -9.24 17.67
CA ARG A 499 -26.28 -8.36 18.84
C ARG A 499 -25.51 -9.03 19.99
N VAL A 500 -25.77 -10.31 20.27
CA VAL A 500 -25.04 -11.06 21.30
C VAL A 500 -23.56 -11.21 20.93
N ARG A 501 -23.25 -11.57 19.68
CA ARG A 501 -21.85 -11.66 19.20
C ARG A 501 -21.10 -10.33 19.32
N SER A 502 -21.71 -9.24 18.88
CA SER A 502 -21.09 -7.93 19.02
C SER A 502 -20.90 -7.48 20.46
N ALA A 503 -21.81 -7.86 21.36
CA ALA A 503 -21.61 -7.65 22.80
C ALA A 503 -20.43 -8.47 23.34
N VAL A 504 -20.25 -9.72 22.89
CA VAL A 504 -19.08 -10.55 23.22
C VAL A 504 -17.80 -9.89 22.72
N GLU A 505 -17.74 -9.49 21.44
CA GLU A 505 -16.58 -8.84 20.83
C GLU A 505 -16.18 -7.58 21.61
N LEU A 506 -17.14 -6.73 21.93
CA LEU A 506 -16.89 -5.50 22.71
C LEU A 506 -16.43 -5.80 24.15
N CYS A 507 -17.03 -6.77 24.84
CA CYS A 507 -16.58 -7.18 26.18
C CYS A 507 -15.18 -7.81 26.17
N GLN A 508 -14.85 -8.58 25.13
CA GLN A 508 -13.51 -9.14 24.95
C GLN A 508 -12.49 -8.03 24.68
N ALA A 509 -12.82 -7.06 23.81
CA ALA A 509 -11.97 -5.91 23.54
C ALA A 509 -11.67 -5.13 24.84
N LEU A 510 -12.67 -4.85 25.68
CA LEU A 510 -12.47 -4.19 26.97
C LEU A 510 -11.66 -5.02 27.96
N THR A 511 -11.84 -6.35 27.93
CA THR A 511 -11.08 -7.26 28.81
C THR A 511 -9.61 -7.33 28.42
N VAL A 512 -9.28 -7.28 27.13
CA VAL A 512 -7.88 -7.21 26.66
C VAL A 512 -7.30 -5.82 26.93
N SER A 513 -8.14 -4.79 26.82
CA SER A 513 -7.76 -3.40 27.05
C SER A 513 -7.41 -3.08 28.51
N SER A 514 -7.85 -3.88 29.49
CA SER A 514 -7.52 -3.62 30.90
C SER A 514 -6.02 -3.63 31.15
N ASP A 515 -5.29 -4.56 30.53
CA ASP A 515 -3.84 -4.68 30.71
C ASP A 515 -3.13 -3.47 30.07
N LEU A 516 -3.60 -3.00 28.92
CA LEU A 516 -3.09 -1.78 28.27
C LEU A 516 -3.32 -0.52 29.11
N ILE A 517 -4.48 -0.40 29.77
CA ILE A 517 -4.77 0.76 30.62
C ILE A 517 -3.85 0.81 31.85
N LEU A 518 -3.52 -0.36 32.43
CA LEU A 518 -2.54 -0.43 33.52
C LEU A 518 -1.14 0.01 33.02
N GLU A 519 -0.71 -0.47 31.85
CA GLU A 519 0.57 -0.06 31.25
C GLU A 519 0.61 1.45 30.96
N ILE A 520 -0.49 2.01 30.40
CA ILE A 520 -0.62 3.45 30.16
C ILE A 520 -0.55 4.23 31.48
N SER A 521 -1.19 3.73 32.54
CA SER A 521 -1.20 4.38 33.86
C SER A 521 0.18 4.35 34.51
N ASP A 522 0.93 3.27 34.34
CA ASP A 522 2.33 3.16 34.79
C ASP A 522 3.22 4.19 34.07
N ASP A 523 3.05 4.35 32.76
CA ASP A 523 3.79 5.36 31.99
C ASP A 523 3.34 6.79 32.34
N GLU A 524 2.04 7.02 32.57
CA GLU A 524 1.51 8.30 33.10
C GLU A 524 2.19 8.64 34.44
N ALA A 525 2.34 7.66 35.33
CA ALA A 525 3.00 7.85 36.62
C ALA A 525 4.50 8.17 36.48
N LYS A 526 5.19 7.63 35.45
CA LYS A 526 6.57 8.01 35.13
C LYS A 526 6.66 9.46 34.66
N LEU A 527 5.76 9.90 33.79
CA LEU A 527 5.70 11.30 33.35
C LEU A 527 5.42 12.26 34.52
N ARG A 528 4.51 11.89 35.44
CA ARG A 528 4.25 12.67 36.66
C ARG A 528 5.46 12.75 37.59
N LYS A 529 6.26 11.69 37.70
CA LYS A 529 7.53 11.72 38.46
C LYS A 529 8.57 12.66 37.84
N ALA A 530 8.48 12.91 36.53
CA ALA A 530 9.26 13.91 35.82
C ALA A 530 8.63 15.33 35.90
N ASP A 531 7.70 15.55 36.85
CA ASP A 531 7.04 16.84 37.10
C ASP A 531 6.21 17.35 35.91
N LEU A 532 5.59 16.42 35.16
CA LEU A 532 4.65 16.73 34.07
C LEU A 532 3.21 16.43 34.47
N THR A 533 2.28 17.17 33.86
CA THR A 533 0.83 16.94 33.98
C THR A 533 0.24 16.50 32.64
N PRO A 534 0.34 15.21 32.26
CA PRO A 534 -0.08 14.73 30.94
C PRO A 534 -1.60 14.49 30.87
N GLU A 535 -2.40 15.55 31.00
CA GLU A 535 -3.88 15.48 31.02
C GLU A 535 -4.48 14.87 29.74
N TRP A 536 -3.74 14.96 28.62
CA TRP A 536 -4.12 14.38 27.34
C TRP A 536 -4.26 12.85 27.40
N ILE A 537 -3.46 12.15 28.24
CA ILE A 537 -3.54 10.68 28.38
C ILE A 537 -4.88 10.30 28.98
N ARG A 538 -5.25 10.92 30.10
CA ARG A 538 -6.54 10.66 30.77
C ARG A 538 -7.71 11.04 29.87
N SER A 539 -7.66 12.21 29.24
CA SER A 539 -8.71 12.66 28.32
C SER A 539 -8.90 11.69 27.16
N SER A 540 -7.81 11.16 26.60
CA SER A 540 -7.86 10.18 25.50
C SER A 540 -8.44 8.84 25.95
N MET A 541 -8.05 8.35 27.13
CA MET A 541 -8.66 7.13 27.70
C MET A 541 -10.16 7.32 27.95
N GLU A 542 -10.57 8.48 28.48
CA GLU A 542 -11.99 8.78 28.76
C GLU A 542 -12.80 8.84 27.47
N GLU A 543 -12.25 9.42 26.41
CA GLU A 543 -12.88 9.45 25.09
C GLU A 543 -13.04 8.05 24.50
N ILE A 544 -11.96 7.26 24.47
CA ILE A 544 -11.97 5.89 23.90
C ILE A 544 -12.99 5.00 24.66
N ILE A 545 -13.03 5.10 25.99
CA ILE A 545 -13.96 4.31 26.81
C ILE A 545 -15.40 4.86 26.72
N GLY A 546 -15.56 6.17 26.52
CA GLY A 546 -16.83 6.80 26.20
C GLY A 546 -17.47 6.22 24.93
N LYS A 547 -16.68 6.02 23.87
CA LYS A 547 -17.13 5.36 22.62
C LYS A 547 -17.63 3.94 22.89
N ALA A 548 -16.91 3.17 23.72
CA ALA A 548 -17.34 1.82 24.10
C ALA A 548 -18.70 1.82 24.82
N SER A 549 -18.89 2.78 25.72
CA SER A 549 -20.16 2.96 26.46
C SER A 549 -21.32 3.34 25.53
N GLU A 550 -21.08 4.18 24.53
CA GLU A 550 -22.07 4.52 23.51
C GLU A 550 -22.48 3.30 22.68
N VAL A 551 -21.50 2.48 22.26
CA VAL A 551 -21.77 1.25 21.48
C VAL A 551 -22.56 0.25 22.30
N PHE A 552 -22.30 0.10 23.60
CA PHE A 552 -23.15 -0.72 24.47
C PHE A 552 -24.61 -0.25 24.48
N ALA A 553 -24.83 1.06 24.58
CA ALA A 553 -26.19 1.62 24.56
C ALA A 553 -26.88 1.38 23.20
N GLN A 554 -26.14 1.43 22.08
CA GLN A 554 -26.66 1.12 20.74
C GLN A 554 -26.99 -0.38 20.60
N ILE A 555 -26.12 -1.28 21.08
CA ILE A 555 -26.36 -2.73 21.10
C ILE A 555 -27.60 -3.06 21.96
N GLU A 556 -27.75 -2.41 23.12
CA GLU A 556 -28.91 -2.56 24.01
C GLU A 556 -30.22 -2.20 23.29
N LYS A 557 -30.23 -1.08 22.56
CA LYS A 557 -31.40 -0.61 21.80
C LYS A 557 -31.65 -1.37 20.49
N GLY A 558 -30.69 -2.16 20.02
CA GLY A 558 -30.76 -2.86 18.74
C GLY A 558 -30.60 -1.93 17.54
N GLU A 559 -29.94 -0.79 17.73
CA GLU A 559 -29.61 0.17 16.68
C GLU A 559 -28.47 -0.37 15.79
N LYS A 560 -28.23 0.25 14.63
CA LYS A 560 -27.02 -0.03 13.85
C LYS A 560 -25.83 0.61 14.55
N TYR A 561 -24.74 -0.13 14.69
CA TYR A 561 -23.50 0.33 15.31
C TYR A 561 -22.30 -0.16 14.51
N LYS A 562 -21.16 0.52 14.71
CA LYS A 562 -19.84 0.06 14.30
C LYS A 562 -19.07 -0.19 15.59
N ILE A 563 -18.51 -1.38 15.77
CA ILE A 563 -17.66 -1.65 16.93
C ILE A 563 -16.35 -0.90 16.70
N PRO A 564 -16.01 0.12 17.52
CA PRO A 564 -14.73 0.78 17.44
C PRO A 564 -13.63 -0.22 17.79
N ASP A 565 -12.48 -0.10 17.14
CA ASP A 565 -11.32 -0.91 17.48
C ASP A 565 -10.62 -0.32 18.72
N ILE A 566 -11.30 -0.45 19.86
CA ILE A 566 -10.86 0.08 21.16
C ILE A 566 -9.47 -0.45 21.51
N ALA A 567 -9.20 -1.72 21.21
CA ALA A 567 -7.90 -2.32 21.47
C ALA A 567 -6.80 -1.65 20.63
N SER A 568 -7.07 -1.35 19.35
CA SER A 568 -6.13 -0.61 18.52
C SER A 568 -5.96 0.85 18.98
N GLU A 569 -7.03 1.57 19.29
CA GLU A 569 -6.95 2.97 19.78
C GLU A 569 -6.15 3.05 21.09
N LEU A 570 -6.39 2.12 22.04
CA LEU A 570 -5.62 2.06 23.28
C LEU A 570 -4.17 1.60 23.06
N LYS A 571 -3.92 0.71 22.09
CA LYS A 571 -2.56 0.32 21.73
C LYS A 571 -1.78 1.51 21.17
N GLU A 572 -2.39 2.31 20.29
CA GLU A 572 -1.78 3.54 19.78
C GLU A 572 -1.52 4.55 20.90
N LEU A 573 -2.49 4.74 21.81
CA LEU A 573 -2.31 5.59 22.99
C LEU A 573 -1.16 5.10 23.88
N LYS A 574 -1.05 3.78 24.10
CA LYS A 574 0.07 3.16 24.81
C LYS A 574 1.39 3.47 24.11
N GLU A 575 1.48 3.25 22.80
CA GLU A 575 2.70 3.50 22.03
C GLU A 575 3.11 4.99 22.08
N ASN A 576 2.14 5.90 22.00
CA ASN A 576 2.38 7.33 22.16
C ASN A 576 2.88 7.68 23.56
N THR A 577 2.27 7.09 24.59
CA THR A 577 2.63 7.33 25.99
C THR A 577 4.03 6.79 26.32
N SER A 578 4.36 5.58 25.88
CA SER A 578 5.70 5.01 26.06
C SER A 578 6.78 5.84 25.34
N ARG A 579 6.51 6.30 24.11
CA ARG A 579 7.43 7.21 23.40
C ARG A 579 7.61 8.56 24.11
N ALA A 580 6.55 9.07 24.72
CA ALA A 580 6.62 10.28 25.53
C ALA A 580 7.53 10.08 26.76
N VAL A 581 7.42 8.93 27.44
CA VAL A 581 8.31 8.56 28.56
C VAL A 581 9.76 8.46 28.10
N GLU A 582 10.04 7.73 27.01
CA GLU A 582 11.41 7.59 26.48
C GLU A 582 12.03 8.94 26.09
N THR A 583 11.23 9.79 25.43
CA THR A 583 11.66 11.15 25.07
C THR A 583 11.93 11.98 26.33
N MET A 584 11.07 11.89 27.35
CA MET A 584 11.24 12.63 28.59
C MET A 584 12.47 12.18 29.38
N ASP A 585 12.74 10.87 29.46
CA ASP A 585 13.97 10.34 30.06
C ASP A 585 15.21 10.90 29.35
N GLY A 586 15.16 10.98 28.01
CA GLY A 586 16.18 11.64 27.20
C GLY A 586 16.35 13.12 27.53
N VAL A 587 15.25 13.87 27.63
CA VAL A 587 15.25 15.30 27.98
C VAL A 587 15.84 15.54 29.36
N VAL A 588 15.41 14.77 30.37
CA VAL A 588 15.91 14.87 31.75
C VAL A 588 17.40 14.52 31.82
N SER A 589 17.82 13.44 31.14
CA SER A 589 19.24 13.05 31.08
C SER A 589 20.09 14.14 30.44
N CYS A 590 19.67 14.67 29.29
CA CYS A 590 20.39 15.73 28.56
C CYS A 590 20.49 17.02 29.38
N ALA A 591 19.38 17.46 29.97
CA ALA A 591 19.33 18.67 30.80
C ALA A 591 20.20 18.55 32.08
N SER A 592 20.22 17.38 32.72
CA SER A 592 20.92 17.18 33.99
C SER A 592 22.40 16.83 33.84
N SER A 593 22.83 16.31 32.68
CA SER A 593 24.21 15.83 32.50
C SER A 593 24.93 16.48 31.31
N ASP A 594 24.36 16.44 30.11
CA ASP A 594 25.03 16.89 28.89
C ASP A 594 25.17 18.42 28.85
N VAL A 595 24.11 19.15 29.19
CA VAL A 595 24.13 20.63 29.24
C VAL A 595 25.16 21.15 30.27
N PRO A 596 25.18 20.72 31.56
CA PRO A 596 26.20 21.14 32.51
C PRO A 596 27.62 20.74 32.12
N ARG A 597 27.78 19.55 31.49
CA ARG A 597 29.08 19.09 30.97
C ARG A 597 29.57 20.01 29.87
N GLN A 598 28.70 20.40 28.94
CA GLN A 598 29.05 21.29 27.83
C GLN A 598 29.40 22.69 28.33
N LEU A 599 28.63 23.25 29.29
CA LEU A 599 28.97 24.52 29.94
C LEU A 599 30.34 24.46 30.63
N SER A 600 30.63 23.36 31.34
CA SER A 600 31.94 23.16 31.98
C SER A 600 33.08 23.04 30.95
N ALA A 601 32.82 22.44 29.78
CA ALA A 601 33.76 22.34 28.68
C ALA A 601 34.03 23.72 28.06
N ILE A 602 33.01 24.55 27.87
CA ILE A 602 33.14 25.94 27.43
C ILE A 602 33.99 26.74 28.42
N ASP A 603 33.71 26.68 29.73
CA ASP A 603 34.49 27.38 30.76
C ASP A 603 35.95 26.91 30.86
N ALA A 604 36.20 25.62 30.61
CA ALA A 604 37.54 25.09 30.51
C ALA A 604 38.26 25.62 29.25
N ALA A 605 37.59 25.59 28.10
CA ALA A 605 38.11 26.09 26.84
C ALA A 605 38.40 27.60 26.88
N LYS A 606 37.52 28.43 27.46
CA LYS A 606 37.76 29.88 27.64
C LYS A 606 39.07 30.13 28.41
N ARG A 607 39.34 29.37 29.47
CA ARG A 607 40.59 29.47 30.25
C ARG A 607 41.82 28.97 29.49
N GLU A 608 41.68 27.86 28.76
CA GLU A 608 42.72 27.33 27.88
C GLU A 608 43.13 28.37 26.84
N PHE A 609 42.16 28.90 26.10
CA PHE A 609 42.38 29.87 25.04
C PHE A 609 42.91 31.20 25.55
N ALA A 610 42.45 31.68 26.71
CA ALA A 610 42.99 32.89 27.33
C ALA A 610 44.50 32.80 27.60
N ASN A 611 44.95 31.66 28.15
CA ASN A 611 46.37 31.44 28.43
C ASN A 611 47.20 31.37 27.14
N GLU A 612 46.65 30.75 26.11
CA GLU A 612 47.31 30.58 24.83
C GLU A 612 47.39 31.88 24.03
N ILE A 613 46.33 32.69 24.00
CA ILE A 613 46.37 34.04 23.42
C ILE A 613 47.40 34.91 24.15
N ARG A 614 47.44 34.86 25.49
CA ARG A 614 48.47 35.59 26.28
C ARG A 614 49.88 35.14 25.90
N ARG A 615 50.08 33.85 25.64
CA ARG A 615 51.37 33.30 25.18
C ARG A 615 51.76 33.82 23.80
N ILE A 616 50.80 33.92 22.88
CA ILE A 616 51.02 34.37 21.48
C ILE A 616 51.25 35.89 21.41
N THR A 617 50.41 36.67 22.10
CA THR A 617 50.37 38.14 22.00
C THR A 617 51.25 38.86 23.02
N GLY A 618 51.52 38.21 24.17
CA GLY A 618 52.18 38.83 25.32
C GLY A 618 51.25 39.72 26.17
N GLU A 619 49.99 39.85 25.80
CA GLU A 619 49.01 40.71 26.48
C GLU A 619 47.86 39.89 27.08
N GLU A 620 47.13 40.48 28.03
CA GLU A 620 45.93 39.86 28.58
C GLU A 620 44.78 39.95 27.57
N PRO A 621 44.22 38.84 27.09
CA PRO A 621 43.03 38.90 26.22
C PRO A 621 41.81 39.35 27.01
N ASN A 622 40.82 39.90 26.30
CA ASN A 622 39.51 40.15 26.88
C ASN A 622 38.79 38.82 27.16
N ALA A 623 38.85 38.34 28.41
CA ALA A 623 38.29 37.05 28.81
C ALA A 623 36.79 36.91 28.51
N ASP A 624 36.03 38.01 28.56
CA ASP A 624 34.59 38.00 28.30
C ASP A 624 34.27 37.81 26.82
N ALA A 625 35.21 38.08 25.92
CA ALA A 625 35.02 37.98 24.47
C ALA A 625 35.57 36.68 23.86
N ILE A 626 36.22 35.83 24.66
CA ILE A 626 36.69 34.51 24.20
C ILE A 626 35.49 33.61 23.94
N LEU A 627 35.46 33.00 22.75
CA LEU A 627 34.33 32.23 22.21
C LEU A 627 33.05 33.05 21.98
N HIS A 628 33.19 34.37 21.83
CA HIS A 628 32.11 35.26 21.37
C HIS A 628 32.51 35.85 20.01
N GLU A 629 32.53 34.98 19.00
CA GLU A 629 32.78 35.36 17.61
C GLU A 629 31.63 36.25 17.08
N LYS A 630 31.88 37.02 16.03
CA LYS A 630 30.79 37.79 15.38
C LYS A 630 29.83 36.90 14.57
N SER A 631 30.25 35.66 14.27
CA SER A 631 29.44 34.68 13.55
C SER A 631 28.40 34.03 14.45
N GLU A 632 27.50 33.26 13.85
CA GLU A 632 26.47 32.47 14.55
C GLU A 632 27.08 31.31 15.38
N ASP A 633 28.42 31.23 15.53
CA ASP A 633 29.14 30.08 16.07
C ASP A 633 29.45 30.18 17.58
N ASP A 634 28.73 31.00 18.34
CA ASP A 634 28.95 31.11 19.79
C ASP A 634 28.44 29.83 20.50
N PRO A 635 29.34 29.01 21.10
CA PRO A 635 28.95 27.78 21.76
C PRO A 635 28.03 28.01 22.98
N THR A 636 28.05 29.21 23.57
CA THR A 636 27.15 29.61 24.66
C THR A 636 25.72 29.83 24.15
N GLU A 637 25.57 30.44 22.97
CA GLU A 637 24.28 30.63 22.29
C GLU A 637 23.71 29.28 21.84
N TRP A 638 24.55 28.37 21.34
CA TRP A 638 24.15 27.01 21.01
C TRP A 638 23.65 26.23 22.22
N VAL A 639 24.36 26.27 23.35
CA VAL A 639 23.89 25.63 24.59
C VAL A 639 22.57 26.25 25.07
N ARG A 640 22.39 27.57 24.94
CA ARG A 640 21.11 28.23 25.29
C ARG A 640 19.97 27.79 24.38
N SER A 641 20.23 27.65 23.08
CA SER A 641 19.27 27.13 22.11
C SER A 641 18.89 25.69 22.43
N ALA A 642 19.87 24.86 22.81
CA ALA A 642 19.62 23.51 23.29
C ALA A 642 18.72 23.48 24.54
N GLN A 643 18.94 24.39 25.51
CA GLN A 643 18.06 24.50 26.69
C GLN A 643 16.63 24.89 26.31
N ALA A 644 16.46 25.87 25.41
CA ALA A 644 15.15 26.27 24.91
C ALA A 644 14.43 25.14 24.15
N ASP A 645 15.18 24.34 23.39
CA ASP A 645 14.66 23.16 22.70
C ASP A 645 14.24 22.05 23.69
N LEU A 646 14.99 21.85 24.79
CA LEU A 646 14.62 20.90 25.85
C LEU A 646 13.35 21.36 26.60
N GLU A 647 13.20 22.66 26.86
CA GLU A 647 11.98 23.23 27.42
C GLU A 647 10.79 23.07 26.46
N SER A 648 11.01 23.30 25.16
CA SER A 648 10.01 23.08 24.12
C SER A 648 9.60 21.61 24.01
N ALA A 649 10.56 20.68 24.13
CA ALA A 649 10.28 19.25 24.15
C ALA A 649 9.42 18.86 25.36
N ARG A 650 9.73 19.40 26.54
CA ARG A 650 8.94 19.21 27.76
C ARG A 650 7.51 19.70 27.58
N ALA A 651 7.33 20.94 27.11
CA ALA A 651 6.01 21.53 26.89
C ALA A 651 5.19 20.74 25.84
N ALA A 652 5.84 20.23 24.79
CA ALA A 652 5.19 19.39 23.79
C ALA A 652 4.69 18.06 24.36
N ILE A 653 5.43 17.43 25.30
CA ILE A 653 4.98 16.21 26.00
C ILE A 653 3.76 16.49 26.88
N GLU A 654 3.73 17.63 27.58
CA GLU A 654 2.61 18.01 28.46
C GLU A 654 1.28 18.13 27.71
N ILE A 655 1.32 18.55 26.44
CA ILE A 655 0.12 18.67 25.58
C ILE A 655 -0.11 17.45 24.67
N GLY A 656 0.72 16.41 24.76
CA GLY A 656 0.57 15.16 24.00
C GLY A 656 1.13 15.20 22.57
N ASN A 657 1.91 16.22 22.21
CA ASN A 657 2.57 16.30 20.91
C ASN A 657 3.94 15.62 20.92
N VAL A 658 3.92 14.28 21.00
CA VAL A 658 5.12 13.44 21.14
C VAL A 658 6.08 13.60 19.95
N SER A 659 5.56 13.80 18.73
CA SER A 659 6.38 14.01 17.54
C SER A 659 7.22 15.29 17.64
N ASN A 660 6.58 16.42 18.00
CA ASN A 660 7.31 17.68 18.17
C ASN A 660 8.29 17.59 19.34
N ALA A 661 7.92 16.89 20.42
CA ALA A 661 8.83 16.67 21.54
C ALA A 661 10.12 15.94 21.12
N SER A 662 9.99 14.85 20.35
CA SER A 662 11.15 14.13 19.84
C SER A 662 11.99 14.99 18.89
N GLN A 663 11.37 15.81 18.03
CA GLN A 663 12.09 16.72 17.14
C GLN A 663 12.86 17.80 17.92
N SER A 664 12.24 18.46 18.89
CA SER A 664 12.91 19.45 19.74
C SER A 664 14.04 18.80 20.54
N PHE A 665 13.87 17.59 21.07
CA PHE A 665 14.95 16.88 21.74
C PHE A 665 16.14 16.56 20.82
N LEU A 666 15.89 16.16 19.58
CA LEU A 666 16.95 15.95 18.59
C LEU A 666 17.67 17.26 18.22
N SER A 667 16.91 18.35 18.06
CA SER A 667 17.47 19.70 17.84
C SER A 667 18.39 20.12 18.99
N ALA A 668 17.99 19.87 20.24
CA ALA A 668 18.84 20.16 21.40
C ALA A 668 20.17 19.41 21.34
N LYS A 669 20.17 18.14 20.95
CA LYS A 669 21.41 17.35 20.80
C LYS A 669 22.30 17.90 19.69
N MET A 670 21.72 18.28 18.57
CA MET A 670 22.45 18.90 17.46
C MET A 670 23.10 20.21 17.89
N HIS A 671 22.38 21.09 18.59
CA HIS A 671 22.95 22.33 19.14
C HIS A 671 24.11 22.07 20.14
N LEU A 672 24.03 21.03 20.97
CA LEU A 672 25.15 20.66 21.85
C LEU A 672 26.37 20.14 21.07
N GLU A 673 26.16 19.42 19.97
CA GLU A 673 27.22 18.98 19.06
C GLU A 673 27.89 20.17 18.37
N GLU A 674 27.11 21.14 17.88
CA GLU A 674 27.65 22.37 17.27
C GLU A 674 28.45 23.21 18.27
N ALA A 675 28.00 23.30 19.52
CA ALA A 675 28.79 23.93 20.58
C ALA A 675 30.17 23.27 20.77
N ASN A 676 30.25 21.94 20.60
CA ASN A 676 31.52 21.21 20.71
C ASN A 676 32.39 21.36 19.44
N ASN A 677 31.78 21.43 18.27
CA ASN A 677 32.46 21.71 17.01
C ASN A 677 33.11 23.10 17.05
N SER A 678 32.37 24.12 17.46
CA SER A 678 32.89 25.49 17.62
C SER A 678 34.12 25.56 18.54
N ILE A 679 34.12 24.85 19.67
CA ILE A 679 35.30 24.74 20.56
C ILE A 679 36.49 24.08 19.83
N THR A 680 36.22 23.05 19.04
CA THR A 680 37.25 22.29 18.31
C THR A 680 37.87 23.11 17.18
N ASP A 681 37.03 23.82 16.42
CA ASP A 681 37.46 24.72 15.34
C ASP A 681 38.25 25.88 15.90
N THR A 682 37.78 26.49 17.00
CA THR A 682 38.49 27.54 17.72
C THR A 682 39.87 27.06 18.19
N ARG A 683 39.96 25.85 18.75
CA ARG A 683 41.25 25.27 19.17
C ARG A 683 42.18 25.08 17.99
N THR A 684 41.67 24.62 16.85
CA THR A 684 42.44 24.40 15.63
C THR A 684 42.98 25.72 15.09
N ALA A 685 42.11 26.72 14.93
CA ALA A 685 42.44 28.07 14.50
C ALA A 685 43.49 28.73 15.41
N LEU A 686 43.32 28.63 16.74
CA LEU A 686 44.29 29.19 17.68
C LEU A 686 45.67 28.52 17.58
N THR A 687 45.70 27.20 17.34
CA THR A 687 46.94 26.43 17.21
C THR A 687 47.68 26.77 15.92
N SER A 688 46.97 26.99 14.80
CA SER A 688 47.56 27.36 13.49
C SER A 688 47.89 28.84 13.37
N TYR A 689 47.34 29.69 14.24
CA TYR A 689 47.45 31.15 14.12
C TYR A 689 48.91 31.67 14.02
N PRO A 690 49.87 31.26 14.87
CA PRO A 690 51.23 31.80 14.80
C PRO A 690 51.95 31.49 13.48
N GLU A 691 51.76 30.28 12.95
CA GLU A 691 52.33 29.86 11.68
C GLU A 691 51.67 30.60 10.51
N SER A 692 50.34 30.71 10.53
CA SER A 692 49.57 31.43 9.51
C SER A 692 49.94 32.91 9.47
N LEU A 693 50.05 33.56 10.63
CA LEU A 693 50.48 34.96 10.73
C LEU A 693 51.90 35.16 10.20
N ALA A 694 52.84 34.26 10.52
CA ALA A 694 54.21 34.33 10.01
C ALA A 694 54.26 34.17 8.49
N ALA A 695 53.48 33.22 7.95
CA ALA A 695 53.40 32.96 6.51
C ALA A 695 52.85 34.17 5.74
N VAL A 696 51.76 34.79 6.20
CA VAL A 696 51.20 35.99 5.53
C VAL A 696 52.10 37.21 5.64
N ASN A 697 52.79 37.42 6.77
CA ASN A 697 53.76 38.52 6.89
C ASN A 697 54.95 38.31 5.93
N GLN A 698 55.48 37.08 5.86
CA GLN A 698 56.54 36.76 4.92
C GLN A 698 56.10 36.92 3.46
N ALA A 699 54.88 36.51 3.12
CA ALA A 699 54.30 36.72 1.80
C ALA A 699 54.20 38.21 1.47
N GLN A 700 53.72 39.03 2.41
CA GLN A 700 53.62 40.47 2.24
C GLN A 700 54.99 41.12 1.94
N ASP A 701 56.02 40.79 2.71
CA ASP A 701 57.37 41.35 2.53
C ASP A 701 58.00 40.92 1.20
N ASN A 702 57.82 39.64 0.84
CA ASN A 702 58.28 39.10 -0.44
C ASN A 702 57.57 39.79 -1.61
N LEU A 703 56.25 39.94 -1.54
CA LEU A 703 55.44 40.52 -2.60
C LEU A 703 55.69 42.02 -2.76
N ARG A 704 55.94 42.76 -1.68
CA ARG A 704 56.41 44.16 -1.76
C ARG A 704 57.71 44.26 -2.55
N SER A 705 58.67 43.38 -2.25
CA SER A 705 59.95 43.34 -2.95
C SER A 705 59.79 42.98 -4.44
N LYS A 706 58.95 41.97 -4.75
CA LYS A 706 58.63 41.60 -6.13
C LYS A 706 57.90 42.72 -6.87
N ARG A 707 56.94 43.38 -6.21
CA ARG A 707 56.20 44.51 -6.77
C ARG A 707 57.14 45.65 -7.15
N ASP A 708 58.12 45.99 -6.31
CA ASP A 708 59.08 47.05 -6.60
C ASP A 708 59.95 46.71 -7.83
N LEU A 709 60.36 45.45 -7.96
CA LEU A 709 61.06 44.95 -9.14
C LEU A 709 60.18 45.01 -10.39
N ALA A 710 58.94 44.54 -10.31
CA ALA A 710 57.97 44.56 -11.41
C ALA A 710 57.66 45.99 -11.85
N ASN A 711 57.53 46.93 -10.91
CA ASN A 711 57.37 48.35 -11.22
C ASN A 711 58.62 48.91 -11.92
N GLY A 712 59.82 48.53 -11.48
CA GLY A 712 61.06 48.89 -12.19
C GLY A 712 61.12 48.36 -13.62
N VAL A 713 60.66 47.12 -13.85
CA VAL A 713 60.51 46.53 -15.19
C VAL A 713 59.50 47.34 -16.01
N LEU A 714 58.33 47.63 -15.44
CA LEU A 714 57.29 48.40 -16.11
C LEU A 714 57.76 49.81 -16.49
N GLU A 715 58.46 50.52 -15.61
CA GLU A 715 58.99 51.85 -15.93
C GLU A 715 60.06 51.80 -17.02
N SER A 716 60.86 50.73 -17.10
CA SER A 716 61.74 50.49 -18.24
C SER A 716 60.94 50.30 -19.52
N LEU A 717 59.88 49.48 -19.48
CA LEU A 717 59.03 49.24 -20.64
C LEU A 717 58.31 50.53 -21.10
N LYS A 718 57.79 51.34 -20.19
CA LYS A 718 57.15 52.64 -20.51
C LYS A 718 58.11 53.64 -21.15
N ARG A 719 59.39 53.59 -20.79
CA ARG A 719 60.42 54.45 -21.42
C ARG A 719 60.76 53.98 -22.83
N ASP A 720 60.81 52.67 -23.04
CA ASP A 720 61.38 52.07 -24.23
C ASP A 720 60.31 51.74 -25.31
N TYR A 721 59.03 51.64 -24.94
CA TYR A 721 57.92 51.27 -25.84
C TYR A 721 56.72 52.23 -25.78
N ASP A 722 55.92 52.19 -26.84
CA ASP A 722 54.63 52.90 -26.92
C ASP A 722 53.60 52.28 -25.94
N PRO A 723 52.76 53.11 -25.26
CA PRO A 723 51.73 52.64 -24.34
C PRO A 723 50.81 51.53 -24.88
N GLU A 724 50.48 51.52 -26.18
CA GLU A 724 49.62 50.48 -26.77
C GLU A 724 50.22 49.08 -26.63
N ILE A 725 51.55 48.96 -26.67
CA ILE A 725 52.26 47.69 -26.53
C ILE A 725 52.11 47.14 -25.10
N LEU A 726 51.85 48.00 -24.12
CA LEU A 726 51.74 47.66 -22.69
C LEU A 726 50.32 47.28 -22.24
N GLN A 727 49.35 47.28 -23.14
CA GLN A 727 48.01 46.79 -22.85
C GLN A 727 48.04 45.30 -22.47
N ILE A 728 47.30 44.96 -21.42
CA ILE A 728 47.09 43.60 -20.93
C ILE A 728 45.58 43.36 -21.04
N GLY A 729 45.16 42.24 -21.63
CA GLY A 729 43.74 41.87 -21.61
C GLY A 729 43.07 41.54 -22.95
N GLU A 730 43.81 41.28 -24.03
CA GLU A 730 43.20 40.60 -25.18
C GLU A 730 42.87 39.15 -24.77
N GLY A 731 41.65 38.94 -24.24
CA GLY A 731 41.13 37.66 -23.73
C GLY A 731 40.98 37.51 -22.20
N ASP A 732 41.15 38.56 -21.37
CA ASP A 732 40.85 38.50 -19.92
C ASP A 732 39.36 38.86 -19.66
N PRO A 733 38.53 37.92 -19.19
CA PRO A 733 37.09 38.15 -18.99
C PRO A 733 36.75 39.18 -17.89
N ARG A 734 37.68 39.59 -17.01
CA ARG A 734 37.42 40.66 -16.03
C ARG A 734 37.65 42.07 -16.59
N HIS A 735 38.43 42.18 -17.66
CA HIS A 735 38.87 43.45 -18.25
C HIS A 735 38.59 43.52 -19.76
N GLU A 736 37.66 42.68 -20.26
CA GLU A 736 37.24 42.64 -21.66
C GLU A 736 36.88 44.04 -22.18
N GLY A 737 37.64 44.52 -23.17
CA GLY A 737 37.36 45.80 -23.85
C GLY A 737 37.73 47.06 -23.07
N THR A 738 38.56 46.96 -22.03
CA THR A 738 39.08 48.12 -21.30
C THR A 738 40.50 48.50 -21.75
N ASP A 739 40.88 49.78 -21.64
CA ASP A 739 42.25 50.30 -21.84
C ASP A 739 43.19 49.83 -20.71
N TYR A 740 43.07 48.57 -20.31
CA TYR A 740 43.76 48.00 -19.17
C TYR A 740 45.21 47.74 -19.53
N THR A 741 46.11 48.28 -18.72
CA THR A 741 47.55 48.23 -18.97
C THR A 741 48.28 47.56 -17.84
N ALA A 742 49.54 47.17 -18.09
CA ALA A 742 50.46 46.73 -17.05
C ALA A 742 50.60 47.72 -15.87
N ALA A 743 50.26 49.00 -16.06
CA ALA A 743 50.23 49.98 -14.97
C ALA A 743 49.05 49.79 -14.01
N ASN A 744 47.88 49.37 -14.51
CA ASN A 744 46.72 49.07 -13.67
C ASN A 744 47.00 47.85 -12.77
N ASN A 745 47.78 46.88 -13.24
CA ASN A 745 48.20 45.74 -12.42
C ASN A 745 49.03 46.15 -11.19
N ILE A 746 49.89 47.17 -11.31
CA ILE A 746 50.64 47.69 -10.15
C ILE A 746 49.71 48.40 -9.17
N GLU A 747 48.74 49.17 -9.67
CA GLU A 747 47.75 49.86 -8.84
C GLU A 747 46.86 48.86 -8.08
N GLU A 748 46.30 47.86 -8.78
CA GLU A 748 45.52 46.79 -8.16
C GLU A 748 46.37 45.99 -7.15
N ALA A 749 47.64 45.71 -7.47
CA ALA A 749 48.56 45.07 -6.53
C ALA A 749 48.78 45.92 -5.26
N ASP A 750 48.88 47.24 -5.38
CA ASP A 750 49.05 48.15 -4.25
C ASP A 750 47.81 48.25 -3.37
N GLU A 751 46.63 48.28 -3.98
CA GLU A 751 45.36 48.22 -3.27
C GLU A 751 45.24 46.92 -2.48
N GLN A 752 45.57 45.78 -3.09
CA GLN A 752 45.48 44.48 -2.43
C GLN A 752 46.58 44.25 -1.38
N LEU A 753 47.79 44.77 -1.58
CA LEU A 753 48.82 44.80 -0.53
C LEU A 753 48.39 45.62 0.68
N SER A 754 47.70 46.74 0.44
CA SER A 754 47.16 47.60 1.51
C SER A 754 45.98 46.94 2.21
N SER A 755 45.07 46.31 1.46
CA SER A 755 43.96 45.51 1.98
C SER A 755 44.46 44.35 2.84
N GLY A 756 45.43 43.58 2.34
CA GLY A 756 46.07 42.49 3.10
C GLY A 756 46.75 42.98 4.38
N ALA A 757 47.42 44.14 4.36
CA ALA A 757 47.99 44.75 5.56
C ALA A 757 46.93 45.12 6.61
N HIS A 758 45.80 45.67 6.15
CA HIS A 758 44.66 45.97 7.00
C HIS A 758 44.11 44.68 7.62
N LEU A 759 43.90 43.63 6.82
CA LEU A 759 43.39 42.34 7.28
C LEU A 759 44.33 41.65 8.30
N ILE A 760 45.65 41.74 8.13
CA ILE A 760 46.61 41.27 9.15
C ILE A 760 46.42 42.04 10.46
N SER A 761 46.28 43.36 10.39
CA SER A 761 46.07 44.20 11.58
C SER A 761 44.73 43.91 12.26
N GLU A 762 43.70 43.63 11.46
CA GLU A 762 42.38 43.22 11.91
C GLU A 762 42.43 41.84 12.59
N ALA A 763 43.16 40.88 12.02
CA ALA A 763 43.37 39.56 12.60
C ALA A 763 44.04 39.65 13.97
N GLN A 764 45.11 40.45 14.09
CA GLN A 764 45.80 40.67 15.35
C GLN A 764 44.89 41.30 16.41
N ARG A 765 44.10 42.31 16.03
CA ARG A 765 43.12 42.93 16.93
C ARG A 765 42.02 41.93 17.32
N ALA A 766 41.51 41.13 16.38
CA ALA A 766 40.50 40.13 16.65
C ALA A 766 41.00 39.08 17.65
N LEU A 767 42.23 38.58 17.48
CA LEU A 767 42.85 37.65 18.43
C LEU A 767 43.00 38.27 19.83
N GLN A 768 43.47 39.52 19.92
CA GLN A 768 43.64 40.23 21.18
C GLN A 768 42.28 40.42 21.90
N ASP A 769 41.23 40.67 21.12
CA ASP A 769 39.85 40.74 21.60
C ASP A 769 39.26 39.36 21.94
N GLY A 770 39.98 38.25 21.73
CA GLY A 770 39.48 36.89 22.01
C GLY A 770 38.60 36.27 20.91
N ARG A 771 38.46 36.94 19.76
CA ARG A 771 37.72 36.46 18.57
C ARG A 771 38.67 35.71 17.63
N ILE A 772 38.83 34.42 17.88
CA ILE A 772 39.88 33.58 17.28
C ILE A 772 39.47 33.17 15.86
N LEU A 773 38.22 32.78 15.64
CA LEU A 773 37.74 32.39 14.31
C LEU A 773 37.69 33.61 13.37
N ASP A 774 37.28 34.78 13.88
CA ASP A 774 37.38 36.04 13.14
C ASP A 774 38.83 36.34 12.72
N ALA A 775 39.79 36.07 13.62
CA ALA A 775 41.20 36.30 13.36
C ALA A 775 41.76 35.36 12.27
N ASP A 776 41.44 34.07 12.36
CA ASP A 776 41.82 33.06 11.36
C ASP A 776 41.22 33.37 9.97
N PHE A 777 39.94 33.78 9.94
CA PHE A 777 39.27 34.20 8.72
C PHE A 777 39.91 35.45 8.09
N ALA A 778 40.30 36.43 8.91
CA ALA A 778 41.01 37.62 8.43
C ALA A 778 42.39 37.27 7.85
N LEU A 779 43.14 36.33 8.45
CA LEU A 779 44.40 35.83 7.88
C LEU A 779 44.19 35.09 6.56
N THR A 780 43.14 34.26 6.47
CA THR A 780 42.78 33.57 5.23
C THR A 780 42.45 34.56 4.10
N LYS A 781 41.72 35.64 4.41
CA LYS A 781 41.46 36.74 3.46
C LYS A 781 42.72 37.51 3.07
N ALA A 782 43.64 37.73 4.02
CA ALA A 782 44.91 38.38 3.73
C ALA A 782 45.75 37.53 2.76
N ALA A 783 45.82 36.21 2.99
CA ALA A 783 46.48 35.27 2.08
C ALA A 783 45.89 35.32 0.66
N ALA A 784 44.56 35.26 0.53
CA ALA A 784 43.89 35.36 -0.77
C ALA A 784 44.15 36.71 -1.48
N SER A 785 44.24 37.81 -0.72
CA SER A 785 44.63 39.12 -1.27
C SER A 785 46.06 39.11 -1.81
N PHE A 786 46.97 38.39 -1.15
CA PHE A 786 48.36 38.25 -1.57
C PHE A 786 48.56 37.31 -2.76
N ASP A 787 47.77 36.23 -2.86
CA ASP A 787 47.75 35.38 -4.06
C ASP A 787 47.34 36.20 -5.30
N PHE A 788 46.39 37.14 -5.14
CA PHE A 788 46.00 38.06 -6.21
C PHE A 788 47.13 39.03 -6.58
N VAL A 789 47.87 39.54 -5.61
CA VAL A 789 49.05 40.40 -5.87
C VAL A 789 50.11 39.64 -6.66
N ASP A 790 50.42 38.40 -6.30
CA ASP A 790 51.41 37.57 -7.02
C ASP A 790 50.98 37.35 -8.48
N LEU A 791 49.70 37.08 -8.72
CA LEU A 791 49.13 36.96 -10.06
C LEU A 791 49.33 38.24 -10.89
N ARG A 792 49.03 39.42 -10.33
CA ARG A 792 49.20 40.70 -11.04
C ARG A 792 50.66 41.02 -11.35
N ILE A 793 51.57 40.67 -10.46
CA ILE A 793 53.02 40.78 -10.70
C ILE A 793 53.43 39.84 -11.84
N GLN A 794 52.98 38.59 -11.81
CA GLN A 794 53.31 37.59 -12.83
C GLN A 794 52.85 38.03 -14.22
N GLU A 795 51.66 38.63 -14.35
CA GLU A 795 51.17 39.17 -15.64
C GLU A 795 52.10 40.25 -16.23
N ILE A 796 52.70 41.09 -15.38
CA ILE A 796 53.68 42.11 -15.82
C ILE A 796 54.97 41.44 -16.30
N GLU A 797 55.46 40.46 -15.55
CA GLU A 797 56.67 39.71 -15.90
C GLU A 797 56.49 38.95 -17.22
N ASP A 798 55.35 38.28 -17.40
CA ASP A 798 55.00 37.56 -18.63
C ASP A 798 54.88 38.52 -19.81
N LYS A 799 54.27 39.69 -19.61
CA LYS A 799 54.19 40.73 -20.65
C LYS A 799 55.59 41.24 -21.03
N ALA A 800 56.45 41.50 -20.06
CA ALA A 800 57.83 41.92 -20.28
C ALA A 800 58.63 40.86 -21.06
N ALA A 801 58.46 39.58 -20.71
CA ALA A 801 59.08 38.46 -21.41
C ALA A 801 58.60 38.36 -22.87
N ARG A 802 57.28 38.50 -23.11
CA ARG A 802 56.69 38.52 -24.45
C ARG A 802 57.24 39.65 -25.32
N ILE A 803 57.38 40.85 -24.76
CA ILE A 803 57.96 42.01 -25.48
C ILE A 803 59.42 41.72 -25.86
N LYS A 804 60.25 41.29 -24.91
CA LYS A 804 61.66 40.95 -25.17
C LYS A 804 61.82 39.84 -26.22
N GLN A 805 60.94 38.84 -26.18
CA GLN A 805 60.93 37.78 -27.18
C GLN A 805 60.57 38.33 -28.56
N ALA A 806 59.53 39.16 -28.66
CA ALA A 806 59.13 39.81 -29.91
C ALA A 806 60.26 40.69 -30.49
N GLU A 807 61.00 41.41 -29.66
CA GLU A 807 62.17 42.17 -30.11
C GLU A 807 63.27 41.28 -30.69
N ALA A 808 63.58 40.17 -30.02
CA ALA A 808 64.56 39.21 -30.50
C ALA A 808 64.15 38.64 -31.87
N ASP A 809 62.86 38.35 -32.04
CA ASP A 809 62.29 37.85 -33.29
C ASP A 809 62.31 38.92 -34.40
N ILE A 810 61.95 40.17 -34.08
CA ILE A 810 62.04 41.30 -35.02
C ILE A 810 63.50 41.55 -35.43
N LYS A 811 64.45 41.50 -34.50
CA LYS A 811 65.87 41.65 -34.78
C LYS A 811 66.35 40.55 -35.73
N LYS A 812 66.00 39.31 -35.46
CA LYS A 812 66.31 38.15 -36.31
C LYS A 812 65.69 38.29 -37.70
N ALA A 813 64.44 38.74 -37.78
CA ALA A 813 63.76 39.00 -39.05
C ALA A 813 64.44 40.12 -39.85
N LYS A 814 64.85 41.21 -39.19
CA LYS A 814 65.60 42.31 -39.81
C LYS A 814 66.95 41.86 -40.35
N GLU A 815 67.70 41.07 -39.57
CA GLU A 815 68.97 40.48 -40.01
C GLU A 815 68.77 39.57 -41.24
N ALA A 816 67.70 38.77 -41.25
CA ALA A 816 67.34 37.93 -42.39
C ALA A 816 66.96 38.75 -43.64
N ILE A 817 66.17 39.82 -43.47
CA ILE A 817 65.80 40.74 -44.55
C ILE A 817 67.04 41.46 -45.10
N GLN A 818 67.93 41.94 -44.23
CA GLN A 818 69.18 42.59 -44.65
C GLN A 818 70.10 41.64 -45.40
N ALA A 819 70.24 40.40 -44.92
CA ALA A 819 71.01 39.36 -45.62
C ALA A 819 70.41 39.06 -47.01
N SER A 820 69.08 39.07 -47.13
CA SER A 820 68.36 38.93 -48.40
C SER A 820 68.62 40.13 -49.32
N LEU A 821 68.51 41.37 -48.81
CA LEU A 821 68.81 42.60 -49.55
C LEU A 821 70.26 42.64 -50.04
N ASP A 822 71.22 42.27 -49.20
CA ASP A 822 72.64 42.21 -49.58
C ASP A 822 72.89 41.14 -50.65
N LYS A 823 72.19 40.01 -50.57
CA LYS A 823 72.22 38.96 -51.59
C LYS A 823 71.67 39.50 -52.92
N THR A 824 70.47 40.07 -52.92
CA THR A 824 69.86 40.67 -54.13
C THR A 824 70.71 41.81 -54.69
N GLY A 825 71.30 42.65 -53.82
CA GLY A 825 72.19 43.74 -54.23
C GLY A 825 73.54 43.27 -54.79
N ARG A 826 74.00 42.06 -54.43
CA ARG A 826 75.14 41.40 -55.11
C ARG A 826 74.71 40.86 -56.48
N GLU A 827 73.54 40.25 -56.57
CA GLU A 827 72.98 39.73 -57.84
C GLU A 827 72.76 40.86 -58.86
N ILE A 828 72.28 42.04 -58.43
CA ILE A 828 72.11 43.22 -59.31
C ILE A 828 73.45 43.80 -59.78
N ARG A 829 74.49 43.80 -58.93
CA ARG A 829 75.83 44.35 -59.24
C ARG A 829 76.72 43.42 -60.07
N ASP A 830 76.35 42.16 -60.20
CA ASP A 830 77.07 41.23 -61.05
C ASP A 830 76.85 41.62 -62.52
N SER A 831 77.86 42.29 -63.10
CA SER A 831 77.82 42.82 -64.48
C SER A 831 77.41 41.80 -65.53
N LYS A 832 77.58 40.49 -65.30
CA LYS A 832 77.13 39.47 -66.24
C LYS A 832 75.61 39.30 -66.26
N ILE A 833 74.94 39.49 -65.12
CA ILE A 833 73.47 39.42 -65.01
C ILE A 833 72.86 40.75 -65.46
N THR A 834 73.43 41.89 -65.08
CA THR A 834 72.97 43.20 -65.55
C THR A 834 73.17 43.36 -67.06
N GLN A 835 74.31 42.91 -67.62
CA GLN A 835 74.55 42.93 -69.06
C GLN A 835 73.66 41.93 -69.79
N SER A 836 73.47 40.70 -69.29
CA SER A 836 72.51 39.75 -69.88
C SER A 836 71.08 40.30 -69.88
N THR A 837 70.65 40.96 -68.81
CA THR A 837 69.30 41.55 -68.74
C THR A 837 69.17 42.78 -69.64
N ILE A 838 70.22 43.61 -69.76
CA ILE A 838 70.29 44.72 -70.72
C ILE A 838 70.31 44.19 -72.16
N ASP A 839 71.04 43.11 -72.42
CA ASP A 839 71.15 42.47 -73.73
C ASP A 839 69.82 41.82 -74.13
N ASP A 840 69.11 41.18 -73.19
CA ASP A 840 67.77 40.62 -73.39
C ASP A 840 66.70 41.72 -73.60
N TYR A 841 66.81 42.86 -72.91
CA TYR A 841 65.91 44.01 -73.09
C TYR A 841 66.24 44.82 -74.36
N ALA A 842 67.48 44.78 -74.84
CA ALA A 842 67.88 45.36 -76.13
C ALA A 842 67.54 44.44 -77.31
N ALA A 843 67.31 43.15 -77.06
CA ALA A 843 66.86 42.16 -78.04
C ALA A 843 65.31 42.10 -78.18
N ALA A 844 64.57 42.63 -77.20
CA ALA A 844 63.13 42.87 -77.26
C ALA A 844 62.82 44.25 -77.89
#